data_AF-A0A3B0A4I2-F1
#
_entry.id   AF-A0A3B0A4I2-F1
#
_cell.length_a   1.000
_cell.length_b   1.000
_cell.length_c   1.000
_cell.angle_alpha   90.00
_cell.angle_beta   90.00
_cell.angle_gamma   90.00
#
_symmetry.space_group_name_H-M   'P 1'
#
loop_
_entity.id
_entity.type
_entity.pdbx_description
1 polymer ?
#
loop_
_entity_poly.entity_id
_entity_poly.type
_entity_poly.pdbx_seq_one_letter_code
_entity_poly.pdbx_strand_id
1 'polypeptide(L)'
;MFADDLTNGLSRWRALTGSLTEWTATTAEFPYVSIDTRTQASGRYITPDAPVDLPDAYELRTRVRVDAVSDSPAVSILTDFREPYAVTQNNVAAQLAGWSGVQVSRPVTRTVCRGPAPLRQGEWHELVIRRADDISVVEIDAQRVAVVDAPASGGTVGLGVYHAQASFAAVSVTALAGVPAGHPTAASGCSWTEPGEPDAAQPVLVNQSGYNLGQAKRFTAPRAVDGDRFRVIDAAGAVHHEGSIRGQIGDFTGFDPAEPGPYTVEVQGEAGTGRSVPFGIGADWIERVSYRRAVQFMTDVRCYYGDFSRMGYGGTDPQNCYLGVGWRDSHQMSFELPSLIDMYLANPSAFAQIKDPEARYVGLPVQLPADTPEIVRLIHWAVEVYLGGRVNHTLLKEQLAAFLYAYPYLADHIPRSVYERARDYLFPIWDDPAKDRFAWYDTTPHTADLLQVYTQVGSGKGELPPGHSVWPNVMMYEVAKREGRADAGRYLDAAKAQAAWLVGNLDVADPSVTKGQRQGEYHLITGLARLLLTHPDQAPAGTRDFIRRWAEVVADRSENLWDFRRYSADRWTIPPFTGGGSASDPNETGNVAGFAAPALAAAQVLGDDPLAARLRQIAVAHVDNIFGRNPTGRHAAYRGPTEQWGFEGVERGWYSEFQGGAGRLQGVRGVLDGSPKNAHYPYNPGAGNVGHSEGWVTVNTAWNEALAWRAADTTTVRVVDAAGTPVQRAPEGSRASVRLTAPLNLDPAALDRADLQVRVGDGAPQRVAAVQDGANATTYTAELDLAALGARLGDTVTVSYGLGYFSRAATVTVAAPLCAGREPTIVGTDDADRLVGTTGADVIAGRGGDDVIVGLGGDDVLCGGAGADRLVGGPGDGILLGGPGPDVVVGGPGDDRLHGGADRDVVVGGGGTDVIEQDGPDA
;
A
#
# COMPACT_ATOMS: atom_id res chain seq x y z
N MET A 1 20.65 19.50 17.79
CA MET A 1 20.59 20.64 18.75
C MET A 1 21.39 21.84 18.28
N PHE A 2 22.32 21.69 17.33
CA PHE A 2 23.03 22.81 16.69
C PHE A 2 23.06 22.57 15.19
N ALA A 3 22.66 23.56 14.38
CA ALA A 3 22.83 23.54 12.93
C ALA A 3 23.50 24.84 12.54
N ASP A 4 24.74 24.76 12.06
CA ASP A 4 25.37 25.90 11.40
C ASP A 4 24.94 25.88 9.93
N ASP A 5 23.98 26.75 9.62
CA ASP A 5 23.60 27.01 8.25
C ASP A 5 24.53 28.05 7.61
N LEU A 6 24.68 27.93 6.30
CA LEU A 6 25.53 28.83 5.50
C LEU A 6 24.72 29.97 4.88
N THR A 7 23.51 30.26 5.38
CA THR A 7 22.59 31.25 4.78
C THR A 7 23.14 32.67 4.86
N ASN A 8 23.90 32.98 5.91
CA ASN A 8 24.54 34.28 6.14
C ASN A 8 26.00 34.31 5.65
N GLY A 9 26.38 33.37 4.77
CA GLY A 9 27.77 33.17 4.34
C GLY A 9 28.69 32.71 5.48
N LEU A 10 29.98 33.03 5.38
CA LEU A 10 31.00 32.62 6.36
C LEU A 10 31.07 33.50 7.62
N SER A 11 30.09 34.36 7.88
CA SER A 11 30.15 35.36 8.97
C SER A 11 30.21 34.78 10.38
N ARG A 12 29.99 33.47 10.55
CA ARG A 12 30.11 32.72 11.81
C ARG A 12 31.22 31.68 11.80
N TRP A 13 32.08 31.74 10.79
CA TRP A 13 33.19 30.81 10.59
C TRP A 13 34.49 31.59 10.50
N ARG A 14 35.55 31.09 11.12
CA ARG A 14 36.91 31.63 11.00
C ARG A 14 37.80 30.72 10.18
N ALA A 15 38.66 31.34 9.38
CA ALA A 15 39.73 30.66 8.69
C ALA A 15 40.87 30.35 9.67
N LEU A 16 41.32 29.11 9.67
CA LEU A 16 42.53 28.67 10.38
C LEU A 16 43.78 28.91 9.53
N THR A 17 43.64 28.76 8.21
CA THR A 17 44.67 29.03 7.21
C THR A 17 44.03 29.76 6.02
N GLY A 18 44.71 30.79 5.51
CA GLY A 18 44.21 31.63 4.42
C GLY A 18 43.21 32.70 4.87
N SER A 19 42.48 33.26 3.90
CA SER A 19 41.44 34.27 4.14
C SER A 19 40.05 33.67 3.93
N LEU A 20 39.07 34.09 4.74
CA LEU A 20 37.67 33.70 4.56
C LEU A 20 37.11 34.11 3.17
N THR A 21 37.65 35.16 2.57
CA THR A 21 37.25 35.58 1.21
C THR A 21 37.65 34.57 0.12
N GLU A 22 38.48 33.59 0.43
CA GLU A 22 38.84 32.50 -0.51
C GLU A 22 37.76 31.42 -0.60
N TRP A 23 36.67 31.52 0.18
CA TRP A 23 35.49 30.65 0.05
C TRP A 23 34.32 31.44 -0.53
N THR A 24 33.53 30.79 -1.37
CA THR A 24 32.38 31.39 -2.07
C THR A 24 31.08 30.77 -1.58
N ALA A 25 30.20 31.58 -0.98
CA ALA A 25 28.86 31.14 -0.58
C ALA A 25 27.87 31.21 -1.75
N THR A 26 26.99 30.21 -1.88
CA THR A 26 25.98 30.09 -2.95
C THR A 26 24.63 29.62 -2.37
N THR A 27 23.51 30.00 -3.01
CA THR A 27 22.13 29.64 -2.60
C THR A 27 21.27 29.03 -3.71
N ALA A 28 21.86 28.56 -4.81
CA ALA A 28 21.14 28.18 -6.03
C ALA A 28 20.34 26.86 -5.93
N GLU A 29 20.71 25.96 -5.01
CA GLU A 29 20.07 24.65 -4.79
C GLU A 29 19.68 24.48 -3.31
N PHE A 30 20.62 24.76 -2.43
CA PHE A 30 20.48 25.03 -0.99
C PHE A 30 21.67 25.93 -0.58
N PRO A 31 21.72 26.49 0.64
CA PRO A 31 22.88 27.24 1.10
C PRO A 31 24.12 26.34 1.21
N TYR A 32 25.20 26.67 0.49
CA TYR A 32 26.48 25.96 0.55
C TYR A 32 27.68 26.89 0.35
N VAL A 33 28.86 26.44 0.75
CA VAL A 33 30.14 27.11 0.49
C VAL A 33 30.99 26.28 -0.45
N SER A 34 31.66 26.92 -1.39
CA SER A 34 32.61 26.29 -2.31
C SER A 34 33.99 26.88 -2.10
N ILE A 35 35.01 26.03 -2.24
CA ILE A 35 36.40 26.43 -2.16
C ILE A 35 37.22 25.71 -3.22
N ASP A 36 38.15 26.46 -3.84
CA ASP A 36 39.10 25.93 -4.81
C ASP A 36 40.53 26.13 -4.31
N THR A 37 41.16 25.04 -3.88
CA THR A 37 42.55 25.04 -3.43
C THR A 37 43.49 24.35 -4.42
N ARG A 38 43.06 24.08 -5.66
CA ARG A 38 43.84 23.27 -6.62
C ARG A 38 45.20 23.87 -6.98
N THR A 39 45.30 25.21 -6.92
CA THR A 39 46.52 25.96 -7.23
C THR A 39 47.23 26.49 -5.99
N GLN A 40 46.75 26.16 -4.79
CA GLN A 40 47.25 26.71 -3.53
C GLN A 40 48.32 25.80 -2.92
N ALA A 41 49.34 26.41 -2.28
CA ALA A 41 50.47 25.68 -1.68
C ALA A 41 50.12 24.97 -0.36
N SER A 42 48.97 25.27 0.24
CA SER A 42 48.53 24.72 1.53
C SER A 42 47.01 24.56 1.57
N GLY A 43 46.53 23.63 2.40
CA GLY A 43 45.10 23.42 2.60
C GLY A 43 44.44 24.62 3.26
N ARG A 44 43.13 24.74 3.05
CA ARG A 44 42.28 25.76 3.64
C ARG A 44 41.30 25.11 4.57
N TYR A 45 41.19 25.65 5.78
CA TYR A 45 40.37 25.09 6.83
C TYR A 45 39.57 26.19 7.53
N ILE A 46 38.30 25.90 7.83
CA ILE A 46 37.42 26.76 8.60
C ILE A 46 36.79 26.00 9.76
N THR A 47 36.49 26.73 10.82
CA THR A 47 35.77 26.24 12.00
C THR A 47 34.79 27.31 12.47
N PRO A 48 33.72 26.96 13.21
CA PRO A 48 32.85 27.96 13.82
C PRO A 48 33.63 28.97 14.67
N ASP A 49 33.20 30.24 14.63
CA ASP A 49 33.80 31.34 15.40
C ASP A 49 33.62 31.13 16.90
N ALA A 50 32.46 30.60 17.29
CA ALA A 50 32.19 30.09 18.63
C ALA A 50 32.40 28.58 18.65
N PRO A 51 33.27 28.02 19.53
CA PRO A 51 33.47 26.58 19.60
C PRO A 51 32.15 25.84 19.87
N VAL A 52 31.87 24.81 19.08
CA VAL A 52 30.75 23.89 19.31
C VAL A 52 31.28 22.74 20.14
N ASP A 53 30.78 22.55 21.36
CA ASP A 53 31.21 21.45 22.20
C ASP A 53 30.46 20.16 21.79
N LEU A 54 31.17 19.23 21.15
CA LEU A 54 30.59 17.96 20.71
C LEU A 54 30.30 17.06 21.94
N PRO A 55 29.04 16.58 22.13
CA PRO A 55 28.69 15.75 23.27
C PRO A 55 29.29 14.33 23.15
N ASP A 56 29.21 13.53 24.22
CA ASP A 56 29.78 12.17 24.23
C ASP A 56 29.20 11.25 23.15
N ALA A 57 27.89 11.39 22.89
CA ALA A 57 27.20 10.74 21.80
C ALA A 57 26.54 11.78 20.88
N TYR A 58 26.89 11.76 19.59
CA TYR A 58 26.33 12.69 18.60
C TYR A 58 26.20 12.06 17.21
N GLU A 59 25.35 12.68 16.40
CA GLU A 59 25.33 12.53 14.96
C GLU A 59 25.68 13.86 14.30
N LEU A 60 26.68 13.84 13.42
CA LEU A 60 27.06 14.95 12.56
C LEU A 60 26.61 14.64 11.14
N ARG A 61 25.91 15.56 10.48
CA ARG A 61 25.56 15.46 9.05
C ARG A 61 25.99 16.69 8.28
N THR A 62 26.49 16.48 7.06
CA THR A 62 26.69 17.51 6.05
C THR A 62 26.56 16.90 4.65
N ARG A 63 26.47 17.72 3.61
CA ARG A 63 26.63 17.27 2.22
C ARG A 63 27.91 17.81 1.65
N VAL A 64 28.61 17.00 0.89
CA VAL A 64 29.89 17.33 0.29
C VAL A 64 29.86 17.00 -1.19
N ARG A 65 30.37 17.90 -2.02
CA ARG A 65 30.52 17.71 -3.46
C ARG A 65 31.95 18.00 -3.84
N VAL A 66 32.63 17.03 -4.44
CA VAL A 66 33.97 17.24 -4.98
C VAL A 66 33.81 17.58 -6.46
N ASP A 67 34.19 18.79 -6.84
CA ASP A 67 33.99 19.35 -8.18
C ASP A 67 35.18 19.02 -9.10
N ALA A 68 36.41 19.16 -8.59
CA ALA A 68 37.65 18.90 -9.32
C ALA A 68 38.81 18.60 -8.36
N VAL A 69 39.87 17.94 -8.84
CA VAL A 69 41.07 17.61 -8.04
C VAL A 69 42.36 17.85 -8.83
N SER A 70 43.47 18.10 -8.14
CA SER A 70 44.83 18.09 -8.67
C SER A 70 45.66 16.96 -8.03
N ASP A 71 46.65 17.28 -7.19
CA ASP A 71 47.63 16.32 -6.65
C ASP A 71 47.40 15.97 -5.17
N SER A 72 47.24 14.68 -4.85
CA SER A 72 46.91 14.22 -3.49
C SER A 72 45.71 14.96 -2.85
N PRO A 73 44.58 15.10 -3.57
CA PRO A 73 43.41 15.84 -3.12
C PRO A 73 42.86 15.29 -1.81
N ALA A 74 42.46 16.18 -0.91
CA ALA A 74 41.77 15.84 0.31
C ALA A 74 40.65 16.83 0.60
N VAL A 75 39.47 16.29 0.89
CA VAL A 75 38.37 17.00 1.53
C VAL A 75 38.19 16.41 2.92
N SER A 76 38.25 17.24 3.96
CA SER A 76 38.36 16.78 5.35
C SER A 76 37.22 17.31 6.20
N ILE A 77 36.61 16.39 6.94
CA ILE A 77 35.80 16.72 8.13
C ILE A 77 36.67 16.47 9.35
N LEU A 78 36.80 17.52 10.15
CA LEU A 78 37.53 17.50 11.40
C LEU A 78 36.54 17.48 12.56
N THR A 79 36.77 16.64 13.56
CA THR A 79 36.01 16.61 14.82
C THR A 79 36.96 16.54 16.00
N ASP A 80 36.43 16.78 17.20
CA ASP A 80 37.21 16.86 18.44
C ASP A 80 38.37 17.86 18.34
N PHE A 81 38.09 18.98 17.66
CA PHE A 81 39.08 20.00 17.37
C PHE A 81 39.20 20.99 18.56
N ARG A 82 40.36 21.07 19.23
CA ARG A 82 40.56 21.87 20.46
C ARG A 82 41.66 22.93 20.30
N GLU A 83 41.63 23.97 21.15
CA GLU A 83 42.68 25.01 21.16
C GLU A 83 44.03 24.48 21.70
N PRO A 84 45.17 24.89 21.11
CA PRO A 84 45.29 25.71 19.90
C PRO A 84 44.90 24.91 18.65
N TYR A 85 44.05 25.51 17.81
CA TYR A 85 43.49 24.91 16.61
C TYR A 85 44.54 24.58 15.55
N ALA A 86 45.12 23.39 15.67
CA ALA A 86 46.11 22.88 14.73
C ALA A 86 45.49 21.75 13.92
N VAL A 87 45.45 21.91 12.61
CA VAL A 87 45.09 20.82 11.70
C VAL A 87 46.21 19.81 11.74
N THR A 88 45.93 18.68 12.37
CA THR A 88 46.82 17.52 12.44
C THR A 88 46.06 16.29 11.98
N GLN A 89 46.78 15.22 11.66
CA GLN A 89 46.15 13.93 11.36
C GLN A 89 45.29 13.40 12.51
N ASN A 90 45.48 13.93 13.73
CA ASN A 90 44.81 13.49 14.94
C ASN A 90 43.34 13.88 15.01
N ASN A 91 42.92 14.91 14.26
CA ASN A 91 41.58 15.48 14.36
C ASN A 91 40.77 15.21 13.08
N VAL A 92 41.22 14.27 12.24
CA VAL A 92 40.58 13.90 10.97
C VAL A 92 39.57 12.79 11.23
N ALA A 93 38.28 13.15 11.25
CA ALA A 93 37.18 12.22 11.44
C ALA A 93 36.84 11.46 10.16
N ALA A 94 36.88 12.17 9.03
CA ALA A 94 36.75 11.59 7.70
C ALA A 94 37.53 12.45 6.69
N GLN A 95 38.25 11.80 5.80
CA GLN A 95 38.92 12.42 4.66
C GLN A 95 38.51 11.72 3.37
N LEU A 96 37.96 12.49 2.43
CA LEU A 96 37.72 12.02 1.07
C LEU A 96 39.00 12.25 0.27
N ALA A 97 39.68 11.16 -0.08
CA ALA A 97 40.96 11.18 -0.78
C ALA A 97 40.72 11.27 -2.30
N GLY A 98 40.35 12.46 -2.76
CA GLY A 98 39.91 12.71 -4.14
C GLY A 98 38.72 11.83 -4.53
N TRP A 99 38.82 11.19 -5.69
CA TRP A 99 37.81 10.26 -6.22
C TRP A 99 37.96 8.82 -5.71
N SER A 100 39.01 8.52 -4.94
CA SER A 100 39.51 7.15 -4.76
C SER A 100 39.03 6.44 -3.50
N GLY A 101 38.36 7.15 -2.59
CA GLY A 101 37.78 6.54 -1.38
C GLY A 101 37.84 7.42 -0.13
N VAL A 102 37.52 6.81 1.00
CA VAL A 102 37.57 7.44 2.33
C VAL A 102 38.84 7.01 3.06
N GLN A 103 39.38 7.93 3.85
CA GLN A 103 40.44 7.72 4.79
C GLN A 103 39.97 8.18 6.18
N VAL A 104 40.19 7.36 7.19
CA VAL A 104 39.89 7.69 8.59
C VAL A 104 41.16 7.55 9.43
N SER A 105 41.41 8.52 10.30
CA SER A 105 42.62 8.60 11.13
C SER A 105 42.26 8.62 12.62
N ARG A 106 43.25 8.31 13.47
CA ARG A 106 43.18 8.37 14.93
C ARG A 106 44.06 9.52 15.45
N PRO A 107 43.80 10.04 16.64
CA PRO A 107 44.84 10.72 17.40
C PRO A 107 46.01 9.76 17.69
N VAL A 108 47.23 10.21 17.39
CA VAL A 108 48.51 9.60 17.80
C VAL A 108 48.98 8.37 17.00
N THR A 109 48.31 7.96 15.91
CA THR A 109 48.84 6.93 14.97
C THR A 109 48.48 7.18 13.50
N ARG A 110 49.24 6.55 12.58
CA ARG A 110 48.96 6.45 11.13
C ARG A 110 47.49 6.08 10.86
N THR A 111 46.99 6.49 9.70
CA THR A 111 45.72 6.10 9.06
C THR A 111 45.19 4.75 9.56
N VAL A 112 43.99 4.76 10.16
CA VAL A 112 43.36 3.60 10.80
C VAL A 112 42.73 2.70 9.75
N CYS A 113 42.09 3.31 8.77
CA CYS A 113 41.63 2.59 7.59
C CYS A 113 41.58 3.50 6.37
N ARG A 114 41.77 2.88 5.21
CA ARG A 114 41.57 3.48 3.90
C ARG A 114 40.80 2.47 3.06
N GLY A 115 39.71 2.90 2.45
CA GLY A 115 38.83 2.02 1.71
C GLY A 115 38.07 2.76 0.62
N PRO A 116 37.46 2.03 -0.33
CA PRO A 116 36.58 2.63 -1.31
C PRO A 116 35.38 3.29 -0.62
N ALA A 117 34.87 4.35 -1.23
CA ALA A 117 33.65 5.04 -0.83
C ALA A 117 32.82 5.34 -2.08
N PRO A 118 31.49 5.42 -2.00
CA PRO A 118 30.60 5.62 -3.16
C PRO A 118 30.61 7.09 -3.65
N LEU A 119 31.79 7.65 -3.93
CA LEU A 119 31.97 9.04 -4.36
C LEU A 119 31.97 9.16 -5.88
N ARG A 120 31.32 10.22 -6.40
CA ARG A 120 31.26 10.57 -7.82
C ARG A 120 31.59 12.05 -8.02
N GLN A 121 32.19 12.35 -9.17
CA GLN A 121 32.55 13.72 -9.51
C GLN A 121 31.33 14.58 -9.82
N GLY A 122 31.27 15.75 -9.18
CA GLY A 122 30.20 16.72 -9.40
C GLY A 122 28.86 16.35 -8.78
N GLU A 123 28.77 15.26 -8.01
CA GLU A 123 27.56 14.86 -7.29
C GLU A 123 27.65 15.26 -5.81
N TRP A 124 26.51 15.62 -5.23
CA TRP A 124 26.39 15.84 -3.79
C TRP A 124 26.26 14.51 -3.06
N HIS A 125 27.11 14.29 -2.07
CA HIS A 125 27.08 13.11 -1.21
C HIS A 125 26.71 13.49 0.21
N GLU A 126 25.83 12.74 0.86
CA GLU A 126 25.57 12.88 2.29
C GLU A 126 26.70 12.22 3.07
N LEU A 127 27.34 12.97 3.95
CA LEU A 127 28.34 12.44 4.88
C LEU A 127 27.78 12.53 6.30
N VAL A 128 27.66 11.37 6.94
CA VAL A 128 27.21 11.24 8.33
C VAL A 128 28.31 10.62 9.16
N ILE A 129 28.54 11.20 10.35
CA ILE A 129 29.42 10.64 11.37
C ILE A 129 28.59 10.46 12.64
N ARG A 130 28.30 9.22 13.00
CA ARG A 130 27.68 8.89 14.30
C ARG A 130 28.76 8.45 15.26
N ARG A 131 28.79 9.08 16.43
CA ARG A 131 29.66 8.70 17.54
C ARG A 131 28.81 8.28 18.73
N ALA A 132 29.07 7.09 19.26
CA ALA A 132 28.57 6.60 20.54
C ALA A 132 29.52 5.51 21.08
N ASP A 133 29.62 5.35 22.40
CA ASP A 133 30.47 4.33 23.06
C ASP A 133 31.90 4.25 22.51
N ASP A 134 32.55 5.40 22.34
CA ASP A 134 33.90 5.51 21.80
C ASP A 134 34.11 4.92 20.40
N ILE A 135 33.04 4.70 19.65
CA ILE A 135 33.06 4.25 18.26
C ILE A 135 32.48 5.35 17.36
N SER A 136 33.17 5.65 16.26
CA SER A 136 32.65 6.48 15.16
C SER A 136 32.32 5.60 13.96
N VAL A 137 31.08 5.71 13.50
CA VAL A 137 30.59 5.16 12.24
C VAL A 137 30.56 6.28 11.20
N VAL A 138 31.30 6.10 10.11
CA VAL A 138 31.32 7.02 8.97
C VAL A 138 30.45 6.45 7.86
N GLU A 139 29.45 7.20 7.43
CA GLU A 139 28.53 6.86 6.35
C GLU A 139 28.65 7.87 5.22
N ILE A 140 28.68 7.38 3.99
CA ILE A 140 28.57 8.18 2.77
C ILE A 140 27.35 7.68 2.00
N ASP A 141 26.38 8.55 1.74
CA ASP A 141 25.10 8.20 1.09
C ASP A 141 24.38 7.04 1.78
N ALA A 142 24.31 7.10 3.12
CA ALA A 142 23.80 6.05 4.01
C ALA A 142 24.55 4.70 3.97
N GLN A 143 25.63 4.58 3.17
CA GLN A 143 26.50 3.42 3.21
C GLN A 143 27.58 3.61 4.27
N ARG A 144 27.65 2.73 5.28
CA ARG A 144 28.77 2.69 6.23
C ARG A 144 30.04 2.32 5.48
N VAL A 145 31.01 3.23 5.49
CA VAL A 145 32.32 3.07 4.82
C VAL A 145 33.44 2.82 5.81
N ALA A 146 33.23 3.14 7.10
CA ALA A 146 34.19 2.86 8.16
C ALA A 146 33.52 2.77 9.53
N VAL A 147 34.02 1.87 10.38
CA VAL A 147 33.71 1.78 11.81
C VAL A 147 35.04 1.79 12.57
N VAL A 148 35.32 2.86 13.29
CA VAL A 148 36.62 3.06 13.93
C VAL A 148 36.46 3.47 15.39
N ASP A 149 37.48 3.18 16.20
CA ASP A 149 37.61 3.78 17.53
C ASP A 149 37.70 5.29 17.39
N ALA A 150 37.01 6.00 18.25
CA ALA A 150 36.83 7.44 18.18
C ALA A 150 37.33 8.13 19.45
N PRO A 151 37.97 9.30 19.33
CA PRO A 151 38.56 10.03 20.45
C PRO A 151 37.52 10.52 21.46
N ALA A 152 37.94 10.77 22.70
CA ALA A 152 37.09 11.38 23.72
C ALA A 152 36.42 12.66 23.19
N SER A 153 35.12 12.82 23.45
CA SER A 153 34.35 13.98 22.97
C SER A 153 34.77 15.28 23.71
N GLY A 154 34.27 16.43 23.23
CA GLY A 154 34.51 17.73 23.88
C GLY A 154 35.31 18.77 23.07
N GLY A 155 35.40 18.62 21.74
CA GLY A 155 36.00 19.61 20.83
C GLY A 155 35.01 20.07 19.75
N THR A 156 35.43 20.93 18.82
CA THR A 156 34.57 21.49 17.75
C THR A 156 34.72 20.76 16.41
N VAL A 157 33.94 21.21 15.42
CA VAL A 157 33.94 20.74 14.02
C VAL A 157 34.76 21.70 13.14
N GLY A 158 35.41 21.15 12.12
CA GLY A 158 36.06 21.93 11.06
C GLY A 158 35.89 21.30 9.68
N LEU A 159 35.93 22.15 8.65
CA LEU A 159 35.88 21.77 7.24
C LEU A 159 37.20 22.13 6.56
N GLY A 160 37.73 21.23 5.75
CA GLY A 160 39.04 21.39 5.11
C GLY A 160 39.07 20.96 3.66
N VAL A 161 39.83 21.69 2.83
CA VAL A 161 40.09 21.33 1.42
C VAL A 161 41.57 21.53 1.10
N TYR A 162 42.15 20.57 0.38
CA TYR A 162 43.53 20.58 -0.07
C TYR A 162 43.65 19.94 -1.46
N HIS A 163 44.33 20.62 -2.40
CA HIS A 163 44.46 20.21 -3.82
C HIS A 163 43.14 19.79 -4.50
N ALA A 164 42.02 20.38 -4.09
CA ALA A 164 40.70 20.08 -4.64
C ALA A 164 39.84 21.34 -4.74
N GLN A 165 38.83 21.28 -5.60
CA GLN A 165 37.67 22.15 -5.57
C GLN A 165 36.51 21.35 -4.99
N ALA A 166 35.94 21.83 -3.89
CA ALA A 166 34.85 21.14 -3.22
C ALA A 166 33.86 22.11 -2.59
N SER A 167 32.64 21.62 -2.40
CA SER A 167 31.52 22.37 -1.86
C SER A 167 30.89 21.63 -0.68
N PHE A 168 30.46 22.36 0.35
CA PHE A 168 29.82 21.84 1.56
C PHE A 168 28.48 22.51 1.83
N ALA A 169 27.46 21.71 2.11
CA ALA A 169 26.19 22.19 2.66
C ALA A 169 26.31 22.51 4.16
N ALA A 170 25.20 23.01 4.73
CA ALA A 170 25.06 23.22 6.17
C ALA A 170 25.52 22.00 6.99
N VAL A 171 26.13 22.26 8.15
CA VAL A 171 26.56 21.23 9.09
C VAL A 171 25.57 21.17 10.22
N SER A 172 25.04 19.97 10.49
CA SER A 172 24.15 19.74 11.62
C SER A 172 24.79 18.78 12.61
N VAL A 173 24.66 19.09 13.90
CA VAL A 173 25.08 18.25 15.01
C VAL A 173 23.90 18.02 15.95
N THR A 174 23.58 16.75 16.14
CA THR A 174 22.49 16.30 16.99
C THR A 174 23.05 15.45 18.11
N ALA A 175 22.82 15.86 19.36
CA ALA A 175 23.12 15.03 20.51
C ALA A 175 22.22 13.78 20.49
N LEU A 176 22.81 12.62 20.75
CA LEU A 176 22.08 11.35 20.83
C LEU A 176 21.70 11.08 22.28
N ALA A 177 20.49 10.53 22.50
CA ALA A 177 20.02 10.16 23.83
C ALA A 177 20.76 8.94 24.42
N GLY A 178 21.46 8.18 23.57
CA GLY A 178 22.24 7.00 23.92
C GLY A 178 22.86 6.36 22.67
N VAL A 179 23.31 5.12 22.79
CA VAL A 179 23.86 4.33 21.68
C VAL A 179 22.74 3.96 20.70
N PRO A 180 22.84 4.34 19.40
CA PRO A 180 21.83 3.96 18.41
C PRO A 180 21.69 2.43 18.29
N ALA A 181 20.48 1.95 17.98
CA ALA A 181 20.28 0.55 17.65
C ALA A 181 21.14 0.15 16.44
N GLY A 182 21.78 -1.01 16.49
CA GLY A 182 22.71 -1.47 15.44
C GLY A 182 24.07 -0.73 15.42
N HIS A 183 24.30 0.23 16.31
CA HIS A 183 25.60 0.87 16.45
C HIS A 183 26.64 -0.17 16.93
N PRO A 184 27.80 -0.29 16.25
CA PRO A 184 28.80 -1.26 16.64
C PRO A 184 29.37 -0.98 18.03
N THR A 185 29.67 -2.05 18.76
CA THR A 185 30.37 -2.01 20.04
C THR A 185 31.88 -2.18 19.90
N ALA A 186 32.37 -2.41 18.67
CA ALA A 186 33.79 -2.56 18.37
C ALA A 186 34.13 -2.01 16.97
N ALA A 187 35.35 -1.48 16.82
CA ALA A 187 35.86 -1.04 15.54
C ALA A 187 36.19 -2.21 14.60
N SER A 188 35.81 -2.08 13.33
CA SER A 188 36.12 -3.06 12.27
C SER A 188 36.95 -2.48 11.12
N GLY A 189 37.33 -1.20 11.19
CA GLY A 189 38.02 -0.49 10.13
C GLY A 189 37.12 -0.27 8.91
N CYS A 190 37.71 -0.38 7.71
CA CYS A 190 37.01 -0.18 6.44
C CYS A 190 36.44 -1.50 5.86
N SER A 191 36.63 -2.63 6.54
CA SER A 191 36.05 -3.93 6.18
C SER A 191 34.84 -4.19 7.09
N TRP A 192 33.67 -3.77 6.65
CA TRP A 192 32.42 -4.02 7.34
C TRP A 192 31.44 -4.68 6.36
N THR A 193 30.81 -5.76 6.81
CA THR A 193 29.78 -6.49 6.07
C THR A 193 28.61 -6.67 7.03
N GLU A 194 27.56 -5.89 6.86
CA GLU A 194 26.35 -6.01 7.67
C GLU A 194 25.61 -7.32 7.40
N PRO A 195 24.77 -7.77 8.34
CA PRO A 195 23.63 -8.61 7.99
C PRO A 195 22.86 -8.07 6.78
N GLY A 196 22.44 -8.98 5.89
CA GLY A 196 21.72 -8.65 4.66
C GLY A 196 22.57 -8.06 3.53
N GLU A 197 23.89 -7.95 3.68
CA GLU A 197 24.77 -7.56 2.56
C GLU A 197 24.66 -8.59 1.42
N PRO A 198 24.27 -8.17 0.21
CA PRO A 198 24.07 -9.11 -0.87
C PRO A 198 25.40 -9.69 -1.37
N ASP A 199 26.55 -9.06 -1.14
CA ASP A 199 27.87 -9.60 -1.50
C ASP A 199 28.51 -10.47 -0.40
N ALA A 200 27.83 -10.65 0.74
CA ALA A 200 28.34 -11.45 1.87
C ALA A 200 28.68 -12.90 1.46
N ALA A 201 29.54 -13.55 2.25
CA ALA A 201 29.91 -14.96 2.04
C ALA A 201 28.67 -15.87 1.95
N GLN A 202 27.71 -15.67 2.86
CA GLN A 202 26.39 -16.28 2.88
C GLN A 202 25.32 -15.16 2.97
N PRO A 203 24.80 -14.64 1.85
CA PRO A 203 23.76 -13.61 1.86
C PRO A 203 22.41 -14.19 2.27
N VAL A 204 21.64 -13.41 3.02
CA VAL A 204 20.26 -13.73 3.42
C VAL A 204 19.40 -12.50 3.17
N LEU A 205 18.56 -12.57 2.14
CA LEU A 205 17.85 -11.43 1.56
C LEU A 205 16.36 -11.57 1.87
N VAL A 206 15.80 -10.56 2.53
CA VAL A 206 14.45 -10.55 3.10
C VAL A 206 13.70 -9.31 2.62
N ASN A 207 12.38 -9.30 2.83
CA ASN A 207 11.65 -8.04 2.92
C ASN A 207 12.17 -7.31 4.17
N GLN A 208 12.89 -6.21 3.98
CA GLN A 208 13.58 -5.53 5.09
C GLN A 208 12.58 -4.96 6.11
N SER A 209 11.45 -4.44 5.64
CA SER A 209 10.44 -3.88 6.54
C SER A 209 9.78 -4.99 7.36
N GLY A 210 9.25 -6.02 6.70
CA GLY A 210 8.55 -7.10 7.38
C GLY A 210 7.49 -7.79 6.55
N TYR A 211 6.71 -8.63 7.22
CA TYR A 211 5.73 -9.52 6.62
C TYR A 211 4.36 -9.41 7.30
N ASN A 212 3.30 -9.65 6.53
CA ASN A 212 1.95 -9.76 7.09
C ASN A 212 1.72 -11.14 7.72
N LEU A 213 0.96 -11.17 8.81
CA LEU A 213 0.40 -12.42 9.35
C LEU A 213 -0.47 -13.14 8.31
N GLY A 214 -0.45 -14.47 8.30
CA GLY A 214 -1.26 -15.30 7.39
C GLY A 214 -0.91 -15.22 5.90
N GLN A 215 0.05 -14.38 5.50
CA GLN A 215 0.56 -14.29 4.12
C GLN A 215 1.90 -15.02 3.98
N ALA A 216 2.33 -15.24 2.72
CA ALA A 216 3.61 -15.87 2.41
C ALA A 216 4.79 -15.11 3.06
N LYS A 217 5.75 -15.84 3.64
CA LYS A 217 6.96 -15.29 4.25
C LYS A 217 8.15 -16.09 3.77
N ARG A 218 8.92 -15.48 2.87
CA ARG A 218 10.06 -16.12 2.22
C ARG A 218 11.27 -15.21 2.24
N PHE A 219 12.44 -15.82 2.31
CA PHE A 219 13.72 -15.16 2.10
C PHE A 219 14.52 -15.92 1.05
N THR A 220 15.51 -15.25 0.47
CA THR A 220 16.41 -15.84 -0.51
C THR A 220 17.83 -15.87 0.03
N ALA A 221 18.46 -17.05 0.00
CA ALA A 221 19.85 -17.27 0.37
C ALA A 221 20.61 -17.85 -0.84
N PRO A 222 21.10 -17.01 -1.77
CA PRO A 222 21.57 -17.45 -3.09
C PRO A 222 22.76 -18.42 -3.09
N ARG A 223 23.48 -18.53 -1.98
CA ARG A 223 24.66 -19.40 -1.82
C ARG A 223 24.41 -20.62 -0.92
N ALA A 224 23.22 -20.71 -0.33
CA ALA A 224 22.83 -21.90 0.42
C ALA A 224 22.45 -23.05 -0.54
N VAL A 225 22.65 -24.29 -0.08
CA VAL A 225 22.26 -25.51 -0.81
C VAL A 225 21.03 -26.15 -0.18
N ASP A 226 20.37 -27.02 -0.93
CA ASP A 226 19.17 -27.73 -0.45
C ASP A 226 19.50 -28.56 0.80
N GLY A 227 18.71 -28.35 1.86
CA GLY A 227 18.91 -29.01 3.16
C GLY A 227 19.70 -28.19 4.18
N ASP A 228 20.37 -27.11 3.79
CA ASP A 228 20.94 -26.14 4.75
C ASP A 228 19.86 -25.66 5.71
N ARG A 229 20.24 -25.43 6.97
CA ARG A 229 19.29 -25.03 8.02
C ARG A 229 19.20 -23.52 8.12
N PHE A 230 17.99 -23.05 8.41
CA PHE A 230 17.78 -21.67 8.80
C PHE A 230 16.97 -21.58 10.09
N ARG A 231 17.15 -20.46 10.79
CA ARG A 231 16.46 -20.12 12.04
C ARG A 231 15.90 -18.71 11.95
N VAL A 232 14.68 -18.50 12.43
CA VAL A 232 14.14 -17.18 12.71
C VAL A 232 14.36 -16.90 14.19
N ILE A 233 15.08 -15.82 14.48
CA ILE A 233 15.61 -15.50 15.81
C ILE A 233 15.14 -14.10 16.21
N ASP A 234 14.75 -13.90 17.46
CA ASP A 234 14.46 -12.57 17.98
C ASP A 234 15.72 -11.78 18.39
N ALA A 235 15.54 -10.53 18.81
CA ALA A 235 16.62 -9.67 19.27
C ALA A 235 17.38 -10.21 20.51
N ALA A 236 16.75 -11.09 21.31
CA ALA A 236 17.38 -11.73 22.47
C ALA A 236 18.18 -12.99 22.10
N GLY A 237 18.13 -13.42 20.83
CA GLY A 237 18.78 -14.63 20.36
C GLY A 237 17.93 -15.90 20.51
N ALA A 238 16.67 -15.79 20.91
CA ALA A 238 15.78 -16.94 21.02
C ALA A 238 15.27 -17.37 19.63
N VAL A 239 15.28 -18.68 19.39
CA VAL A 239 14.82 -19.27 18.13
C VAL A 239 13.32 -19.49 18.20
N HIS A 240 12.57 -18.91 17.27
CA HIS A 240 11.10 -19.00 17.20
C HIS A 240 10.61 -19.90 16.07
N HIS A 241 11.44 -20.09 15.04
CA HIS A 241 11.14 -20.96 13.92
C HIS A 241 12.42 -21.56 13.34
N GLU A 242 12.35 -22.79 12.83
CA GLU A 242 13.45 -23.45 12.13
C GLU A 242 12.92 -24.13 10.87
N GLY A 243 13.73 -24.12 9.81
CA GLY A 243 13.41 -24.78 8.57
C GLY A 243 14.64 -25.22 7.80
N SER A 244 14.43 -25.65 6.55
CA SER A 244 15.49 -26.01 5.62
C SER A 244 15.35 -25.25 4.32
N ILE A 245 16.47 -24.90 3.71
CA ILE A 245 16.54 -24.27 2.40
C ILE A 245 16.13 -25.27 1.32
N ARG A 246 15.36 -24.78 0.34
CA ARG A 246 15.04 -25.49 -0.91
C ARG A 246 15.06 -24.52 -2.08
N GLY A 247 15.83 -24.81 -3.11
CA GLY A 247 16.00 -23.94 -4.27
C GLY A 247 16.51 -22.55 -3.89
N GLN A 248 17.41 -22.46 -2.89
CA GLN A 248 17.93 -21.21 -2.31
C GLN A 248 16.87 -20.34 -1.62
N ILE A 249 15.66 -20.87 -1.40
CA ILE A 249 14.58 -20.19 -0.69
C ILE A 249 14.41 -20.84 0.69
N GLY A 250 14.27 -20.02 1.72
CA GLY A 250 13.68 -20.45 2.98
C GLY A 250 12.26 -19.92 3.10
N ASP A 251 11.35 -20.80 3.48
CA ASP A 251 9.92 -20.51 3.65
C ASP A 251 9.53 -20.70 5.11
N PHE A 252 9.09 -19.63 5.73
CA PHE A 252 8.61 -19.60 7.11
C PHE A 252 7.18 -19.03 7.16
N THR A 253 6.40 -19.25 6.10
CA THR A 253 5.02 -18.77 5.97
C THR A 253 4.14 -19.13 7.17
N GLY A 254 4.33 -20.33 7.73
CA GLY A 254 3.58 -20.81 8.90
C GLY A 254 3.99 -20.19 10.24
N PHE A 255 4.97 -19.28 10.26
CA PHE A 255 5.34 -18.54 11.47
C PHE A 255 4.57 -17.22 11.56
N ASP A 256 3.53 -17.22 12.41
CA ASP A 256 2.68 -16.06 12.72
C ASP A 256 2.79 -15.75 14.23
N PRO A 257 3.79 -14.95 14.64
CA PRO A 257 4.05 -14.66 16.05
C PRO A 257 3.04 -13.70 16.66
N ALA A 258 2.83 -13.81 17.98
CA ALA A 258 2.04 -12.85 18.75
C ALA A 258 2.74 -11.48 18.85
N GLU A 259 4.04 -11.49 19.15
CA GLU A 259 4.88 -10.30 19.19
C GLU A 259 5.39 -9.96 17.78
N PRO A 260 5.39 -8.68 17.37
CA PRO A 260 5.70 -8.34 15.99
C PRO A 260 7.20 -8.34 15.62
N GLY A 261 8.10 -8.56 16.59
CA GLY A 261 9.55 -8.59 16.38
C GLY A 261 10.30 -7.43 17.05
N PRO A 262 11.51 -7.07 16.59
CA PRO A 262 12.12 -7.51 15.33
C PRO A 262 12.66 -8.95 15.35
N TYR A 263 12.69 -9.56 14.17
CA TYR A 263 13.25 -10.88 13.90
C TYR A 263 14.37 -10.81 12.86
N THR A 264 15.26 -11.81 12.90
CA THR A 264 16.32 -12.02 11.91
C THR A 264 16.32 -13.47 11.45
N VAL A 265 16.61 -13.70 10.17
CA VAL A 265 16.91 -15.05 9.65
C VAL A 265 18.41 -15.29 9.72
N GLU A 266 18.81 -16.39 10.36
CA GLU A 266 20.16 -16.94 10.29
C GLU A 266 20.17 -18.17 9.38
N VAL A 267 21.11 -18.24 8.44
CA VAL A 267 21.35 -19.41 7.59
C VAL A 267 22.74 -19.94 7.85
N GLN A 268 22.85 -21.24 8.08
CA GLN A 268 24.12 -21.92 8.25
C GLN A 268 24.28 -22.98 7.16
N GLY A 269 25.32 -22.82 6.33
CA GLY A 269 25.61 -23.71 5.21
C GLY A 269 27.11 -23.75 4.88
N GLU A 270 27.46 -24.40 3.77
CA GLU A 270 28.86 -24.56 3.34
C GLU A 270 29.57 -23.23 3.04
N ALA A 271 28.84 -22.22 2.55
CA ALA A 271 29.39 -20.88 2.28
C ALA A 271 29.51 -20.00 3.55
N GLY A 272 29.21 -20.57 4.74
CA GLY A 272 29.37 -19.94 6.04
C GLY A 272 28.05 -19.67 6.74
N THR A 273 28.09 -18.75 7.72
CA THR A 273 26.89 -18.29 8.44
C THR A 273 26.52 -16.90 7.96
N GLY A 274 25.27 -16.76 7.52
CA GLY A 274 24.68 -15.52 7.05
C GLY A 274 23.53 -15.08 7.95
N ARG A 275 23.33 -13.77 8.08
CA ARG A 275 22.16 -13.20 8.77
C ARG A 275 21.49 -12.16 7.88
N SER A 276 20.17 -12.08 7.93
CA SER A 276 19.40 -11.01 7.29
C SER A 276 19.50 -9.70 8.08
N VAL A 277 19.07 -8.58 7.49
CA VAL A 277 18.65 -7.43 8.30
C VAL A 277 17.47 -7.81 9.21
N PRO A 278 17.24 -7.09 10.32
CA PRO A 278 16.04 -7.26 11.13
C PRO A 278 14.77 -6.92 10.33
N PHE A 279 13.65 -7.56 10.63
CA PHE A 279 12.34 -7.31 10.01
C PHE A 279 11.20 -7.60 10.99
N GLY A 280 10.01 -7.02 10.73
CA GLY A 280 8.80 -7.28 11.52
C GLY A 280 7.91 -8.40 10.95
N ILE A 281 7.04 -8.97 11.78
CA ILE A 281 5.92 -9.82 11.32
C ILE A 281 4.67 -9.41 12.09
N GLY A 282 3.68 -8.80 11.44
CA GLY A 282 2.51 -8.28 12.16
C GLY A 282 1.24 -8.19 11.34
N ALA A 283 0.15 -7.83 12.02
CA ALA A 283 -1.13 -7.57 11.38
C ALA A 283 -0.98 -6.45 10.35
N ASP A 284 -1.22 -6.80 9.10
CA ASP A 284 -1.28 -5.88 7.95
C ASP A 284 -0.07 -4.94 7.87
N TRP A 285 1.11 -5.49 8.20
CA TRP A 285 2.38 -4.79 8.30
C TRP A 285 2.70 -3.93 7.07
N ILE A 286 2.57 -4.50 5.87
CA ILE A 286 2.87 -3.81 4.61
C ILE A 286 1.95 -2.61 4.41
N GLU A 287 0.66 -2.76 4.69
CA GLU A 287 -0.33 -1.68 4.57
C GLU A 287 -0.06 -0.58 5.59
N ARG A 288 0.21 -0.96 6.85
CA ARG A 288 0.58 -0.04 7.94
C ARG A 288 1.76 0.86 7.58
N VAL A 289 2.85 0.28 7.05
CA VAL A 289 4.06 1.06 6.70
C VAL A 289 3.91 1.83 5.39
N SER A 290 2.91 1.51 4.57
CA SER A 290 2.78 2.04 3.21
C SER A 290 1.68 3.08 3.02
N TYR A 291 0.51 2.93 3.65
CA TYR A 291 -0.65 3.79 3.36
C TYR A 291 -0.37 5.28 3.62
N ARG A 292 0.25 5.61 4.76
CA ARG A 292 0.61 6.99 5.07
C ARG A 292 1.61 7.55 4.06
N ARG A 293 2.59 6.75 3.63
CA ARG A 293 3.60 7.14 2.64
C ARG A 293 3.03 7.30 1.25
N ALA A 294 2.09 6.46 0.84
CA ALA A 294 1.36 6.59 -0.40
C ALA A 294 0.58 7.92 -0.48
N VAL A 295 -0.13 8.28 0.59
CA VAL A 295 -0.86 9.56 0.67
C VAL A 295 0.11 10.75 0.67
N GLN A 296 1.13 10.73 1.53
CA GLN A 296 2.13 11.80 1.63
C GLN A 296 2.89 12.02 0.31
N PHE A 297 3.23 10.95 -0.41
CA PHE A 297 3.82 11.05 -1.74
C PHE A 297 2.92 11.86 -2.67
N MET A 298 1.64 11.48 -2.74
CA MET A 298 0.67 12.15 -3.60
C MET A 298 0.42 13.60 -3.17
N THR A 299 0.51 13.91 -1.88
CA THR A 299 0.47 15.28 -1.35
C THR A 299 1.66 16.11 -1.81
N ASP A 300 2.87 15.56 -1.69
CA ASP A 300 4.14 16.25 -1.97
C ASP A 300 4.33 16.52 -3.47
N VAL A 301 3.88 15.62 -4.34
CA VAL A 301 4.11 15.71 -5.80
C VAL A 301 3.08 16.53 -6.57
N ARG A 302 2.11 17.14 -5.87
CA ARG A 302 1.13 18.04 -6.52
C ARG A 302 1.81 19.20 -7.24
N CYS A 303 1.25 19.55 -8.38
CA CYS A 303 1.64 20.77 -9.07
C CYS A 303 1.35 21.99 -8.19
N TYR A 304 2.22 23.00 -8.29
CA TYR A 304 2.13 24.24 -7.50
C TYR A 304 2.10 24.04 -5.98
N TYR A 305 2.52 22.86 -5.49
CA TYR A 305 2.47 22.47 -4.08
C TYR A 305 1.08 22.71 -3.43
N GLY A 306 0.02 22.54 -4.22
CA GLY A 306 -1.36 22.72 -3.76
C GLY A 306 -1.86 24.17 -3.70
N ASP A 307 -1.12 25.14 -4.26
CA ASP A 307 -1.56 26.52 -4.43
C ASP A 307 -2.23 26.70 -5.81
N PHE A 308 -3.55 26.51 -5.85
CA PHE A 308 -4.37 26.62 -7.06
C PHE A 308 -4.31 28.01 -7.71
N SER A 309 -4.04 29.06 -6.92
CA SER A 309 -3.96 30.44 -7.42
C SER A 309 -2.79 30.66 -8.39
N ARG A 310 -1.79 29.77 -8.35
CA ARG A 310 -0.62 29.77 -9.24
C ARG A 310 -0.84 28.94 -10.50
N MET A 311 -2.01 28.31 -10.66
CA MET A 311 -2.29 27.47 -11.81
C MET A 311 -2.23 28.27 -13.11
N GLY A 312 -1.29 27.91 -13.98
CA GLY A 312 -1.18 28.45 -15.33
C GLY A 312 -1.70 27.44 -16.35
N TYR A 313 -2.66 27.84 -17.18
CA TYR A 313 -3.16 26.97 -18.25
C TYR A 313 -2.14 26.90 -19.40
N GLY A 314 -1.47 25.75 -19.56
CA GLY A 314 -0.46 25.58 -20.62
C GLY A 314 0.52 24.41 -20.47
N GLY A 315 0.55 23.71 -19.32
CA GLY A 315 1.14 22.36 -19.18
C GLY A 315 2.65 22.20 -19.37
N THR A 316 3.40 23.29 -19.57
CA THR A 316 4.85 23.25 -19.78
C THR A 316 5.59 24.31 -19.00
N ASP A 317 5.02 24.83 -17.90
CA ASP A 317 5.73 25.76 -17.00
C ASP A 317 6.93 25.04 -16.36
N PRO A 318 8.17 25.33 -16.78
CA PRO A 318 9.35 24.63 -16.29
C PRO A 318 9.64 24.95 -14.83
N GLN A 319 9.06 26.02 -14.29
CA GLN A 319 9.32 26.44 -12.92
C GLN A 319 8.44 25.71 -11.91
N ASN A 320 7.19 25.36 -12.25
CA ASN A 320 6.19 24.92 -11.27
C ASN A 320 5.45 23.59 -11.56
N CYS A 321 5.20 23.22 -12.82
CA CYS A 321 4.43 22.01 -13.18
C CYS A 321 4.80 21.55 -14.60
N TYR A 322 6.05 21.12 -14.77
CA TYR A 322 6.56 20.67 -16.06
C TYR A 322 5.95 19.30 -16.42
N LEU A 323 5.27 19.22 -17.57
CA LEU A 323 4.67 17.99 -18.10
C LEU A 323 3.68 17.31 -17.13
N GLY A 324 2.98 18.12 -16.34
CA GLY A 324 1.97 17.69 -15.37
C GLY A 324 0.68 18.50 -15.50
N VAL A 325 -0.39 17.99 -14.89
CA VAL A 325 -1.66 18.70 -14.76
C VAL A 325 -1.99 18.92 -13.28
N GLY A 326 -2.39 17.87 -12.54
CA GLY A 326 -2.59 17.90 -11.08
C GLY A 326 -1.34 17.59 -10.26
N TRP A 327 -0.45 16.78 -10.82
CA TRP A 327 0.79 16.26 -10.24
C TRP A 327 1.93 16.39 -11.25
N ARG A 328 3.17 16.47 -10.76
CA ARG A 328 4.37 16.68 -11.58
C ARG A 328 4.70 15.43 -12.43
N ASP A 329 5.14 15.62 -13.68
CA ASP A 329 5.57 14.54 -14.63
C ASP A 329 4.61 13.35 -14.75
N SER A 330 3.35 13.62 -15.12
CA SER A 330 2.27 12.64 -14.95
C SER A 330 1.06 12.88 -15.90
N HIS A 331 -0.10 12.23 -15.67
CA HIS A 331 -1.41 12.33 -16.37
C HIS A 331 -1.57 11.74 -17.78
N GLN A 332 -0.52 11.73 -18.61
CA GLN A 332 -0.57 11.06 -19.93
C GLN A 332 0.03 9.65 -19.91
N MET A 333 0.32 9.15 -18.71
CA MET A 333 1.10 7.93 -18.46
C MET A 333 0.96 7.41 -17.02
N SER A 334 -0.09 7.85 -16.32
CA SER A 334 -0.37 7.55 -14.92
C SER A 334 -1.84 7.79 -14.61
N PHE A 335 -2.31 7.18 -13.50
CA PHE A 335 -3.72 7.11 -13.12
C PHE A 335 -3.87 7.49 -11.64
N GLU A 336 -3.61 8.76 -11.35
CA GLU A 336 -3.55 9.31 -10.00
C GLU A 336 -4.91 9.25 -9.32
N LEU A 337 -5.92 9.84 -9.95
CA LEU A 337 -7.26 9.94 -9.38
C LEU A 337 -7.92 8.57 -9.20
N PRO A 338 -7.88 7.63 -10.18
CA PRO A 338 -8.33 6.26 -9.98
C PRO A 338 -7.60 5.57 -8.83
N SER A 339 -6.27 5.65 -8.74
CA SER A 339 -5.52 4.96 -7.68
C SER A 339 -5.88 5.44 -6.27
N LEU A 340 -6.13 6.76 -6.09
CA LEU A 340 -6.58 7.34 -4.82
C LEU A 340 -8.00 6.92 -4.48
N ILE A 341 -8.88 6.88 -5.48
CA ILE A 341 -10.26 6.42 -5.32
C ILE A 341 -10.28 4.94 -4.96
N ASP A 342 -9.51 4.10 -5.65
CA ASP A 342 -9.47 2.67 -5.43
C ASP A 342 -8.94 2.34 -4.03
N MET A 343 -7.91 3.04 -3.55
CA MET A 343 -7.46 2.96 -2.15
C MET A 343 -8.60 3.32 -1.17
N TYR A 344 -9.26 4.47 -1.38
CA TYR A 344 -10.35 4.91 -0.51
C TYR A 344 -11.54 3.93 -0.50
N LEU A 345 -11.94 3.43 -1.67
CA LEU A 345 -13.06 2.49 -1.79
C LEU A 345 -12.72 1.13 -1.18
N ALA A 346 -11.49 0.63 -1.34
CA ALA A 346 -11.08 -0.64 -0.77
C ALA A 346 -11.02 -0.62 0.76
N ASN A 347 -10.64 0.52 1.36
CA ASN A 347 -10.40 0.58 2.80
C ASN A 347 -10.70 1.97 3.41
N PRO A 348 -11.98 2.37 3.49
CA PRO A 348 -12.35 3.72 3.91
C PRO A 348 -11.90 4.07 5.34
N SER A 349 -11.92 3.11 6.27
CA SER A 349 -11.56 3.38 7.68
C SER A 349 -10.08 3.65 7.86
N ALA A 350 -9.20 3.04 7.04
CA ALA A 350 -7.77 3.35 7.05
C ALA A 350 -7.53 4.81 6.67
N PHE A 351 -8.16 5.26 5.59
CA PHE A 351 -7.92 6.61 5.07
C PHE A 351 -8.65 7.71 5.84
N ALA A 352 -9.74 7.39 6.53
CA ALA A 352 -10.39 8.31 7.47
C ALA A 352 -9.43 8.79 8.58
N GLN A 353 -8.44 7.96 8.95
CA GLN A 353 -7.47 8.25 9.99
C GLN A 353 -6.22 8.98 9.46
N ILE A 354 -5.95 8.92 8.16
CA ILE A 354 -4.75 9.51 7.56
C ILE A 354 -5.00 10.98 7.23
N LYS A 355 -4.24 11.85 7.91
CA LYS A 355 -4.19 13.29 7.69
C LYS A 355 -2.77 13.72 7.39
N ASP A 356 -2.62 14.83 6.67
CA ASP A 356 -1.31 15.47 6.45
C ASP A 356 -1.38 16.96 6.84
N PRO A 357 -0.84 17.35 8.00
CA PRO A 357 -0.88 18.73 8.46
C PRO A 357 0.02 19.67 7.64
N GLU A 358 0.97 19.13 6.86
CA GLU A 358 1.86 19.91 5.99
C GLU A 358 1.20 20.23 4.65
N ALA A 359 0.09 19.55 4.32
CA ALA A 359 -0.60 19.69 3.06
C ALA A 359 -1.24 21.07 2.88
N ARG A 360 -0.94 21.70 1.75
CA ARG A 360 -1.52 23.00 1.38
C ARG A 360 -2.61 22.85 0.34
N TYR A 361 -3.71 23.57 0.52
CA TYR A 361 -4.83 23.65 -0.43
C TYR A 361 -5.33 25.09 -0.44
N VAL A 362 -4.78 25.91 -1.34
CA VAL A 362 -5.05 27.35 -1.38
C VAL A 362 -5.69 27.71 -2.71
N GLY A 363 -6.68 28.60 -2.69
CA GLY A 363 -7.27 29.17 -3.90
C GLY A 363 -8.21 28.26 -4.68
N LEU A 364 -8.61 27.09 -4.14
CA LEU A 364 -9.59 26.22 -4.78
C LEU A 364 -10.97 26.89 -4.89
N PRO A 365 -11.74 26.62 -5.97
CA PRO A 365 -13.10 27.12 -6.13
C PRO A 365 -14.04 26.72 -5.00
N VAL A 366 -13.90 25.50 -4.50
CA VAL A 366 -14.56 24.99 -3.29
C VAL A 366 -13.50 24.67 -2.25
N GLN A 367 -13.74 25.01 -0.99
CA GLN A 367 -12.85 24.67 0.12
C GLN A 367 -13.49 23.59 0.97
N LEU A 368 -12.76 22.51 1.23
CA LEU A 368 -13.22 21.44 2.12
C LEU A 368 -12.83 21.75 3.57
N PRO A 369 -13.57 21.22 4.56
CA PRO A 369 -13.18 21.29 5.97
C PRO A 369 -11.75 20.78 6.19
N ALA A 370 -10.99 21.43 7.07
CA ALA A 370 -9.58 21.11 7.32
C ALA A 370 -9.35 19.69 7.88
N ASP A 371 -10.36 19.12 8.53
CA ASP A 371 -10.38 17.78 9.12
C ASP A 371 -10.82 16.69 8.14
N THR A 372 -11.19 17.04 6.91
CA THR A 372 -11.50 16.09 5.83
C THR A 372 -10.30 15.14 5.61
N PRO A 373 -10.52 13.82 5.44
CA PRO A 373 -9.45 12.87 5.15
C PRO A 373 -8.54 13.32 4.01
N GLU A 374 -7.22 13.18 4.16
CA GLU A 374 -6.27 13.74 3.18
C GLU A 374 -6.46 13.15 1.78
N ILE A 375 -6.77 11.85 1.69
CA ILE A 375 -7.06 11.20 0.41
C ILE A 375 -8.24 11.85 -0.32
N VAL A 376 -9.27 12.25 0.43
CA VAL A 376 -10.48 12.91 -0.12
C VAL A 376 -10.15 14.34 -0.56
N ARG A 377 -9.28 15.04 0.19
CA ARG A 377 -8.77 16.36 -0.21
C ARG A 377 -7.93 16.28 -1.49
N LEU A 378 -7.12 15.23 -1.66
CA LEU A 378 -6.36 14.97 -2.89
C LEU A 378 -7.28 14.68 -4.08
N ILE A 379 -8.30 13.83 -3.90
CA ILE A 379 -9.31 13.54 -4.93
C ILE A 379 -10.01 14.83 -5.36
N HIS A 380 -10.48 15.64 -4.40
CA HIS A 380 -11.13 16.92 -4.66
C HIS A 380 -10.21 17.91 -5.38
N TRP A 381 -8.94 18.03 -4.96
CA TRP A 381 -7.94 18.85 -5.63
C TRP A 381 -7.79 18.49 -7.10
N ALA A 382 -7.64 17.20 -7.40
CA ALA A 382 -7.47 16.73 -8.76
C ALA A 382 -8.66 17.10 -9.64
N VAL A 383 -9.89 16.90 -9.14
CA VAL A 383 -11.12 17.26 -9.85
C VAL A 383 -11.15 18.75 -10.16
N GLU A 384 -10.86 19.62 -9.18
CA GLU A 384 -10.87 21.08 -9.40
C GLU A 384 -9.78 21.51 -10.40
N VAL A 385 -8.61 20.89 -10.35
CA VAL A 385 -7.54 21.13 -11.32
C VAL A 385 -7.96 20.67 -12.73
N TYR A 386 -8.61 19.51 -12.86
CA TYR A 386 -9.03 18.99 -14.15
C TYR A 386 -10.15 19.85 -14.77
N LEU A 387 -11.09 20.32 -13.96
CA LEU A 387 -12.15 21.23 -14.40
C LEU A 387 -11.61 22.60 -14.76
N GLY A 388 -10.73 23.16 -13.93
CA GLY A 388 -10.07 24.43 -14.22
C GLY A 388 -9.24 24.34 -15.52
N GLY A 389 -8.49 23.25 -15.66
CA GLY A 389 -7.67 22.96 -16.83
C GLY A 389 -8.47 22.66 -18.10
N ARG A 390 -9.76 22.35 -17.99
CA ARG A 390 -10.62 21.87 -19.10
C ARG A 390 -9.95 20.71 -19.82
N VAL A 391 -9.63 19.65 -19.09
CA VAL A 391 -8.92 18.48 -19.63
C VAL A 391 -9.71 17.82 -20.76
N ASN A 392 -9.07 17.64 -21.93
CA ASN A 392 -9.65 16.96 -23.08
C ASN A 392 -8.63 16.01 -23.73
N HIS A 393 -8.26 15.00 -22.94
CA HIS A 393 -7.37 13.91 -23.34
C HIS A 393 -7.95 12.59 -22.84
N THR A 394 -7.79 11.51 -23.61
CA THR A 394 -8.35 10.18 -23.36
C THR A 394 -8.20 9.74 -21.90
N LEU A 395 -6.96 9.64 -21.41
CA LEU A 395 -6.69 9.17 -20.05
C LEU A 395 -7.22 10.12 -18.95
N LEU A 396 -7.29 11.43 -19.21
CA LEU A 396 -7.80 12.40 -18.23
C LEU A 396 -9.32 12.33 -18.10
N LYS A 397 -10.04 12.08 -19.21
CA LYS A 397 -11.49 11.82 -19.20
C LYS A 397 -11.80 10.58 -18.35
N GLU A 398 -11.02 9.51 -18.51
CA GLU A 398 -11.15 8.27 -17.72
C GLU A 398 -10.98 8.52 -16.22
N GLN A 399 -10.02 9.36 -15.84
CA GLN A 399 -9.82 9.72 -14.44
C GLN A 399 -11.01 10.49 -13.85
N LEU A 400 -11.63 11.40 -14.60
CA LEU A 400 -12.86 12.07 -14.14
C LEU A 400 -14.04 11.10 -14.02
N ALA A 401 -14.12 10.08 -14.88
CA ALA A 401 -15.15 9.03 -14.77
C ALA A 401 -15.05 8.28 -13.43
N ALA A 402 -13.82 8.02 -12.95
CA ALA A 402 -13.61 7.41 -11.63
C ALA A 402 -14.22 8.25 -10.51
N PHE A 403 -14.03 9.58 -10.54
CA PHE A 403 -14.65 10.48 -9.57
C PHE A 403 -16.19 10.47 -9.68
N LEU A 404 -16.75 10.54 -10.88
CA LEU A 404 -18.21 10.51 -11.04
C LEU A 404 -18.81 9.20 -10.52
N TYR A 405 -18.15 8.07 -10.75
CA TYR A 405 -18.55 6.77 -10.23
C TYR A 405 -18.51 6.76 -8.70
N ALA A 406 -17.39 7.20 -8.11
CA ALA A 406 -17.16 7.17 -6.66
C ALA A 406 -17.93 8.25 -5.87
N TYR A 407 -18.50 9.25 -6.53
CA TYR A 407 -19.15 10.39 -5.88
C TYR A 407 -20.17 10.03 -4.78
N PRO A 408 -21.05 9.01 -4.92
CA PRO A 408 -21.97 8.64 -3.85
C PRO A 408 -21.28 8.34 -2.51
N TYR A 409 -20.04 7.83 -2.56
CA TYR A 409 -19.24 7.49 -1.38
C TYR A 409 -18.37 8.66 -0.88
N LEU A 410 -18.33 9.75 -1.62
CA LEU A 410 -17.60 10.98 -1.31
C LEU A 410 -18.54 12.14 -0.96
N ALA A 411 -19.86 11.94 -1.10
CA ALA A 411 -20.87 13.00 -0.99
C ALA A 411 -20.94 13.65 0.40
N ASP A 412 -20.55 12.92 1.46
CA ASP A 412 -20.43 13.45 2.82
C ASP A 412 -19.32 14.50 2.97
N HIS A 413 -18.33 14.47 2.06
CA HIS A 413 -17.16 15.35 2.11
C HIS A 413 -17.12 16.37 0.96
N ILE A 414 -17.48 15.95 -0.24
CA ILE A 414 -17.37 16.75 -1.46
C ILE A 414 -18.77 17.27 -1.85
N PRO A 415 -18.97 18.60 -1.92
CA PRO A 415 -20.26 19.17 -2.29
C PRO A 415 -20.76 18.72 -3.66
N ARG A 416 -22.08 18.53 -3.77
CA ARG A 416 -22.76 18.12 -5.01
C ARG A 416 -22.48 19.03 -6.21
N SER A 417 -22.23 20.31 -5.98
CA SER A 417 -21.88 21.26 -7.04
C SER A 417 -20.56 20.92 -7.76
N VAL A 418 -19.62 20.25 -7.09
CA VAL A 418 -18.38 19.77 -7.73
C VAL A 418 -18.69 18.58 -8.65
N TYR A 419 -19.52 17.65 -8.18
CA TYR A 419 -20.01 16.52 -8.98
C TYR A 419 -20.75 16.98 -10.23
N GLU A 420 -21.69 17.91 -10.09
CA GLU A 420 -22.50 18.41 -11.21
C GLU A 420 -21.63 19.10 -12.26
N ARG A 421 -20.65 19.93 -11.85
CA ARG A 421 -19.69 20.51 -12.81
C ARG A 421 -18.88 19.46 -13.55
N ALA A 422 -18.39 18.42 -12.85
CA ALA A 422 -17.63 17.36 -13.48
C ALA A 422 -18.48 16.51 -14.43
N ARG A 423 -19.70 16.18 -14.01
CA ARG A 423 -20.69 15.44 -14.80
C ARG A 423 -21.04 16.18 -16.08
N ASP A 424 -21.39 17.46 -15.96
CA ASP A 424 -21.83 18.31 -17.07
C ASP A 424 -20.68 18.62 -18.04
N TYR A 425 -19.45 18.61 -17.54
CA TYR A 425 -18.24 18.74 -18.36
C TYR A 425 -17.91 17.45 -19.12
N LEU A 426 -17.97 16.29 -18.46
CA LEU A 426 -17.46 15.03 -19.01
C LEU A 426 -18.40 14.38 -20.03
N PHE A 427 -19.71 14.35 -19.78
CA PHE A 427 -20.66 13.69 -20.68
C PHE A 427 -20.57 14.19 -22.14
N PRO A 428 -20.54 15.51 -22.42
CA PRO A 428 -20.52 16.02 -23.79
C PRO A 428 -19.23 15.72 -24.57
N ILE A 429 -18.12 15.44 -23.87
CA ILE A 429 -16.81 15.22 -24.50
C ILE A 429 -16.40 13.75 -24.54
N TRP A 430 -17.23 12.82 -24.04
CA TRP A 430 -16.83 11.41 -23.90
C TRP A 430 -16.48 10.75 -25.24
N ASP A 431 -17.28 11.02 -26.27
CA ASP A 431 -17.12 10.56 -27.65
C ASP A 431 -16.60 11.64 -28.61
N ASP A 432 -16.05 12.75 -28.08
CA ASP A 432 -15.37 13.75 -28.90
C ASP A 432 -14.03 13.18 -29.41
N PRO A 433 -13.82 13.05 -30.73
CA PRO A 433 -12.56 12.54 -31.28
C PRO A 433 -11.38 13.49 -31.10
N ALA A 434 -11.60 14.78 -30.82
CA ALA A 434 -10.55 15.79 -30.71
C ALA A 434 -9.78 15.70 -29.37
N LYS A 435 -8.45 15.94 -29.44
CA LYS A 435 -7.53 16.04 -28.30
C LYS A 435 -6.82 17.39 -28.32
N ASP A 436 -7.43 18.42 -27.75
CA ASP A 436 -6.94 19.80 -27.86
C ASP A 436 -6.26 20.33 -26.59
N ARG A 437 -6.20 19.54 -25.50
CA ARG A 437 -5.54 19.93 -24.24
C ARG A 437 -4.69 18.80 -23.63
N PHE A 438 -3.50 19.18 -23.16
CA PHE A 438 -2.55 18.34 -22.41
C PHE A 438 -2.12 17.05 -23.15
N ALA A 439 -1.84 17.15 -24.45
CA ALA A 439 -1.51 16.04 -25.36
C ALA A 439 -0.01 15.96 -25.77
N TRP A 440 0.94 16.21 -24.86
CA TRP A 440 2.38 16.37 -25.18
C TRP A 440 3.15 15.07 -25.40
N TYR A 441 2.63 13.90 -25.00
CA TYR A 441 3.29 12.59 -25.15
C TYR A 441 2.55 11.61 -26.06
N ASP A 442 1.69 12.03 -26.98
CA ASP A 442 0.96 11.06 -27.83
C ASP A 442 1.87 10.44 -28.90
N THR A 443 2.44 9.26 -28.61
CA THR A 443 3.36 8.55 -29.52
C THR A 443 2.62 7.61 -30.48
N THR A 444 1.40 7.20 -30.13
CA THR A 444 0.54 6.37 -30.97
C THR A 444 -0.64 7.18 -31.52
N PRO A 445 -0.91 7.17 -32.85
CA PRO A 445 -2.10 7.81 -33.41
C PRO A 445 -3.39 7.18 -32.87
N HIS A 446 -4.22 7.98 -32.20
CA HIS A 446 -5.52 7.59 -31.66
C HIS A 446 -6.44 8.81 -31.59
N THR A 447 -7.76 8.61 -31.53
CA THR A 447 -8.74 9.67 -31.24
C THR A 447 -9.02 9.74 -29.73
N ALA A 448 -9.67 10.80 -29.26
CA ALA A 448 -10.13 10.92 -27.87
C ALA A 448 -11.52 10.31 -27.60
N ASP A 449 -12.10 9.61 -28.59
CA ASP A 449 -13.42 8.99 -28.49
C ASP A 449 -13.33 7.70 -27.66
N LEU A 450 -13.84 7.75 -26.43
CA LEU A 450 -13.81 6.62 -25.50
C LEU A 450 -14.85 5.53 -25.81
N LEU A 451 -15.75 5.72 -26.79
CA LEU A 451 -16.67 4.67 -27.24
C LEU A 451 -16.09 3.78 -28.34
N GLN A 452 -14.96 4.17 -28.94
CA GLN A 452 -14.34 3.38 -29.98
C GLN A 452 -13.65 2.12 -29.42
N VAL A 453 -13.43 1.14 -30.30
CA VAL A 453 -12.54 0.02 -30.02
C VAL A 453 -11.10 0.44 -30.30
N TYR A 454 -10.28 0.49 -29.25
CA TYR A 454 -8.86 0.76 -29.32
C TYR A 454 -8.12 -0.53 -29.70
N THR A 455 -7.58 -0.54 -30.91
CA THR A 455 -6.80 -1.67 -31.47
C THR A 455 -5.30 -1.44 -31.40
N GLN A 456 -4.87 -0.23 -31.04
CA GLN A 456 -3.48 0.07 -30.83
C GLN A 456 -3.06 -0.46 -29.46
N VAL A 457 -2.15 -1.43 -29.45
CA VAL A 457 -1.59 -2.02 -28.23
C VAL A 457 -0.26 -1.34 -27.96
N GLY A 458 -0.11 -0.77 -26.77
CA GLY A 458 1.14 -0.18 -26.35
C GLY A 458 1.29 -0.16 -24.84
N SER A 459 2.53 -0.04 -24.39
CA SER A 459 2.86 0.01 -22.97
C SER A 459 3.93 1.05 -22.66
N GLY A 460 4.54 1.66 -23.68
CA GLY A 460 5.54 2.70 -23.55
C GLY A 460 5.00 4.05 -23.06
N LYS A 461 5.90 5.03 -22.90
CA LYS A 461 5.51 6.40 -22.57
C LYS A 461 4.72 6.99 -23.73
N GLY A 462 3.49 7.40 -23.47
CA GLY A 462 2.64 8.03 -24.48
C GLY A 462 1.75 7.09 -25.29
N GLU A 463 1.82 5.80 -24.98
CA GLU A 463 0.99 4.77 -25.59
C GLU A 463 -0.20 4.47 -24.66
N LEU A 464 -1.28 3.92 -25.21
CA LEU A 464 -2.47 3.57 -24.44
C LEU A 464 -2.34 2.16 -23.86
N PRO A 465 -2.50 1.97 -22.53
CA PRO A 465 -2.35 0.67 -21.93
C PRO A 465 -3.48 -0.27 -22.39
N PRO A 466 -3.23 -1.57 -22.61
CA PRO A 466 -4.26 -2.47 -23.10
C PRO A 466 -5.43 -2.53 -22.11
N GLY A 467 -6.65 -2.32 -22.61
CA GLY A 467 -7.86 -2.35 -21.80
C GLY A 467 -8.15 -1.11 -20.96
N HIS A 468 -7.40 -0.02 -21.13
CA HIS A 468 -7.63 1.24 -20.42
C HIS A 468 -9.09 1.74 -20.50
N SER A 469 -9.77 1.57 -21.65
CA SER A 469 -11.14 2.04 -21.85
C SER A 469 -12.24 1.11 -21.33
N VAL A 470 -11.93 -0.12 -20.87
CA VAL A 470 -12.96 -1.08 -20.41
C VAL A 470 -13.65 -0.56 -19.15
N TRP A 471 -12.89 -0.37 -18.08
CA TRP A 471 -13.45 0.02 -16.77
C TRP A 471 -14.06 1.43 -16.76
N PRO A 472 -13.44 2.47 -17.37
CA PRO A 472 -14.04 3.79 -17.46
C PRO A 472 -15.40 3.83 -18.15
N ASN A 473 -15.61 3.00 -19.18
CA ASN A 473 -16.92 2.88 -19.81
C ASN A 473 -17.95 2.17 -18.92
N VAL A 474 -17.54 1.15 -18.14
CA VAL A 474 -18.44 0.57 -17.11
C VAL A 474 -18.80 1.59 -16.04
N MET A 475 -17.83 2.40 -15.59
CA MET A 475 -18.08 3.49 -14.64
C MET A 475 -19.07 4.51 -15.21
N MET A 476 -18.91 4.93 -16.47
CA MET A 476 -19.84 5.85 -17.13
C MET A 476 -21.22 5.23 -17.37
N TYR A 477 -21.33 3.92 -17.60
CA TYR A 477 -22.61 3.22 -17.65
C TYR A 477 -23.37 3.34 -16.33
N GLU A 478 -22.71 3.06 -15.19
CA GLU A 478 -23.32 3.15 -13.87
C GLU A 478 -23.71 4.60 -13.51
N VAL A 479 -22.85 5.57 -13.86
CA VAL A 479 -23.19 7.00 -13.70
C VAL A 479 -24.38 7.38 -14.58
N ALA A 480 -24.41 6.98 -15.85
CA ALA A 480 -25.50 7.31 -16.76
C ALA A 480 -26.84 6.69 -16.32
N LYS A 481 -26.82 5.47 -15.77
CA LYS A 481 -28.00 4.84 -15.16
C LYS A 481 -28.49 5.62 -13.95
N ARG A 482 -27.60 6.00 -13.03
CA ARG A 482 -27.92 6.79 -11.85
C ARG A 482 -28.52 8.15 -12.22
N GLU A 483 -28.04 8.76 -13.31
CA GLU A 483 -28.55 10.04 -13.84
C GLU A 483 -29.81 9.87 -14.71
N GLY A 484 -30.34 8.65 -14.87
CA GLY A 484 -31.56 8.39 -15.63
C GLY A 484 -31.45 8.65 -17.14
N ARG A 485 -30.25 8.54 -17.71
CA ARG A 485 -30.02 8.85 -19.13
C ARG A 485 -30.49 7.71 -20.04
N ALA A 486 -31.22 8.05 -21.10
CA ALA A 486 -31.71 7.08 -22.08
C ALA A 486 -30.59 6.40 -22.91
N ASP A 487 -29.41 7.02 -22.99
CA ASP A 487 -28.26 6.54 -23.75
C ASP A 487 -27.28 5.70 -22.92
N ALA A 488 -27.60 5.36 -21.66
CA ALA A 488 -26.70 4.65 -20.76
C ALA A 488 -26.09 3.37 -21.38
N GLY A 489 -26.87 2.60 -22.14
CA GLY A 489 -26.42 1.35 -22.76
C GLY A 489 -25.16 1.49 -23.65
N ARG A 490 -24.95 2.66 -24.28
CA ARG A 490 -23.83 2.88 -25.22
C ARG A 490 -22.46 2.70 -24.56
N TYR A 491 -22.34 3.07 -23.28
CA TYR A 491 -21.09 2.95 -22.54
C TYR A 491 -20.76 1.49 -22.25
N LEU A 492 -21.74 0.70 -21.78
CA LEU A 492 -21.54 -0.72 -21.54
C LEU A 492 -21.24 -1.48 -22.83
N ASP A 493 -21.90 -1.13 -23.94
CA ASP A 493 -21.62 -1.72 -25.25
C ASP A 493 -20.18 -1.43 -25.72
N ALA A 494 -19.66 -0.21 -25.48
CA ALA A 494 -18.26 0.12 -25.76
C ALA A 494 -17.28 -0.70 -24.89
N ALA A 495 -17.56 -0.85 -23.58
CA ALA A 495 -16.74 -1.67 -22.68
C ALA A 495 -16.69 -3.13 -23.15
N LYS A 496 -17.85 -3.69 -23.55
CA LYS A 496 -17.98 -5.05 -24.07
C LYS A 496 -17.25 -5.23 -25.40
N ALA A 497 -17.38 -4.27 -26.32
CA ALA A 497 -16.69 -4.30 -27.61
C ALA A 497 -15.17 -4.27 -27.42
N GLN A 498 -14.66 -3.40 -26.53
CA GLN A 498 -13.24 -3.37 -26.19
C GLN A 498 -12.79 -4.69 -25.56
N ALA A 499 -13.51 -5.20 -24.56
CA ALA A 499 -13.16 -6.46 -23.90
C ALA A 499 -13.15 -7.65 -24.89
N ALA A 500 -14.11 -7.72 -25.82
CA ALA A 500 -14.18 -8.75 -26.83
C ALA A 500 -12.99 -8.67 -27.80
N TRP A 501 -12.58 -7.45 -28.19
CA TRP A 501 -11.39 -7.25 -29.01
C TRP A 501 -10.13 -7.72 -28.28
N LEU A 502 -9.95 -7.36 -27.01
CA LEU A 502 -8.78 -7.78 -26.22
C LEU A 502 -8.68 -9.32 -26.12
N VAL A 503 -9.77 -9.98 -25.73
CA VAL A 503 -9.82 -11.44 -25.56
C VAL A 503 -9.58 -12.18 -26.88
N GLY A 504 -10.05 -11.63 -28.00
CA GLY A 504 -9.91 -12.23 -29.33
C GLY A 504 -8.59 -11.97 -30.03
N ASN A 505 -7.82 -10.95 -29.63
CA ASN A 505 -6.67 -10.46 -30.42
C ASN A 505 -5.35 -10.39 -29.66
N LEU A 506 -5.35 -10.32 -28.32
CA LEU A 506 -4.10 -10.28 -27.56
C LEU A 506 -3.52 -11.68 -27.34
N ASP A 507 -2.23 -11.82 -27.58
CA ASP A 507 -1.47 -13.03 -27.23
C ASP A 507 -0.89 -12.88 -25.81
N VAL A 508 -1.37 -13.70 -24.87
CA VAL A 508 -0.85 -13.72 -23.50
C VAL A 508 0.60 -14.24 -23.42
N ALA A 509 1.09 -14.93 -24.45
CA ALA A 509 2.49 -15.32 -24.52
C ALA A 509 3.41 -14.13 -24.84
N ASP A 510 2.90 -13.04 -25.42
CA ASP A 510 3.67 -11.81 -25.64
C ASP A 510 4.03 -11.18 -24.27
N PRO A 511 5.32 -11.05 -23.94
CA PRO A 511 5.77 -10.36 -22.74
C PRO A 511 5.22 -8.94 -22.54
N SER A 512 4.90 -8.21 -23.61
CA SER A 512 4.33 -6.87 -23.50
C SER A 512 2.89 -6.85 -22.97
N VAL A 513 2.17 -7.97 -23.06
CA VAL A 513 0.81 -8.17 -22.50
C VAL A 513 0.86 -8.61 -21.04
N THR A 514 1.92 -9.34 -20.66
CA THR A 514 2.07 -10.00 -19.35
C THR A 514 3.10 -9.36 -18.44
N LYS A 515 3.89 -8.41 -18.93
CA LYS A 515 4.84 -7.55 -18.22
C LYS A 515 5.11 -6.32 -19.08
N GLY A 516 4.06 -5.59 -19.44
CA GLY A 516 4.14 -4.37 -20.27
C GLY A 516 4.71 -3.17 -19.52
N GLN A 517 5.34 -2.23 -20.21
CA GLN A 517 5.83 -0.98 -19.62
C GLN A 517 4.73 -0.13 -18.97
N ARG A 518 5.15 0.78 -18.07
CA ARG A 518 4.31 1.80 -17.41
C ARG A 518 2.88 1.35 -17.14
N GLN A 519 2.79 0.20 -16.48
CA GLN A 519 1.54 -0.27 -15.92
C GLN A 519 0.48 -0.69 -16.99
N GLY A 520 0.88 -1.16 -18.18
CA GLY A 520 -0.09 -1.61 -19.20
C GLY A 520 -1.00 -2.76 -18.76
N GLU A 521 -0.42 -3.73 -18.06
CA GLU A 521 -1.08 -4.98 -17.71
C GLU A 521 -2.12 -4.89 -16.59
N TYR A 522 -1.97 -3.94 -15.64
CA TYR A 522 -2.94 -3.90 -14.54
C TYR A 522 -4.28 -3.40 -15.06
N HIS A 523 -4.32 -2.43 -15.97
CA HIS A 523 -5.58 -2.03 -16.61
C HIS A 523 -6.24 -3.17 -17.38
N LEU A 524 -5.46 -3.99 -18.08
CA LEU A 524 -5.97 -5.13 -18.82
C LEU A 524 -6.69 -6.10 -17.88
N ILE A 525 -5.99 -6.63 -16.88
CA ILE A 525 -6.54 -7.70 -16.05
C ILE A 525 -7.54 -7.16 -15.03
N THR A 526 -7.26 -6.02 -14.39
CA THR A 526 -8.23 -5.42 -13.45
C THR A 526 -9.50 -4.96 -14.17
N GLY A 527 -9.41 -4.40 -15.37
CA GLY A 527 -10.57 -3.98 -16.16
C GLY A 527 -11.44 -5.17 -16.59
N LEU A 528 -10.83 -6.24 -17.11
CA LEU A 528 -11.54 -7.46 -17.47
C LEU A 528 -12.16 -8.16 -16.24
N ALA A 529 -11.42 -8.24 -15.13
CA ALA A 529 -11.91 -8.82 -13.89
C ALA A 529 -13.10 -8.02 -13.32
N ARG A 530 -13.00 -6.69 -13.29
CA ARG A 530 -14.10 -5.82 -12.83
C ARG A 530 -15.35 -6.00 -13.70
N LEU A 531 -15.22 -5.97 -15.03
CA LEU A 531 -16.36 -6.22 -15.94
C LEU A 531 -17.00 -7.60 -15.68
N LEU A 532 -16.18 -8.65 -15.56
CA LEU A 532 -16.65 -10.02 -15.34
C LEU A 532 -17.33 -10.19 -13.98
N LEU A 533 -16.82 -9.57 -12.93
CA LEU A 533 -17.34 -9.73 -11.57
C LEU A 533 -18.58 -8.84 -11.32
N THR A 534 -18.66 -7.65 -11.92
CA THR A 534 -19.82 -6.75 -11.73
C THR A 534 -20.93 -6.96 -12.76
N HIS A 535 -20.62 -7.45 -13.96
CA HIS A 535 -21.58 -7.73 -15.03
C HIS A 535 -21.30 -9.09 -15.71
N PRO A 536 -21.42 -10.21 -14.97
CA PRO A 536 -21.03 -11.53 -15.47
C PRO A 536 -21.73 -11.93 -16.78
N ASP A 537 -23.02 -11.63 -16.92
CA ASP A 537 -23.80 -11.96 -18.12
C ASP A 537 -23.49 -11.08 -19.33
N GLN A 538 -22.74 -9.99 -19.13
CA GLN A 538 -22.39 -9.03 -20.18
C GLN A 538 -20.93 -9.15 -20.60
N ALA A 539 -20.09 -9.79 -19.80
CA ALA A 539 -18.69 -10.02 -20.13
C ALA A 539 -18.55 -10.93 -21.37
N PRO A 540 -17.64 -10.62 -22.32
CA PRO A 540 -17.44 -11.45 -23.50
C PRO A 540 -17.09 -12.90 -23.16
N ALA A 541 -17.59 -13.83 -23.98
CA ALA A 541 -17.23 -15.24 -23.85
C ALA A 541 -15.70 -15.43 -23.93
N GLY A 542 -15.15 -16.30 -23.08
CA GLY A 542 -13.71 -16.54 -22.99
C GLY A 542 -12.92 -15.54 -22.14
N THR A 543 -13.56 -14.52 -21.55
CA THR A 543 -12.87 -13.56 -20.64
C THR A 543 -12.21 -14.27 -19.46
N ARG A 544 -12.92 -15.21 -18.82
CA ARG A 544 -12.37 -16.01 -17.71
C ARG A 544 -11.19 -16.87 -18.15
N ASP A 545 -11.29 -17.51 -19.31
CA ASP A 545 -10.23 -18.34 -19.88
C ASP A 545 -8.99 -17.51 -20.27
N PHE A 546 -9.19 -16.30 -20.78
CA PHE A 546 -8.11 -15.35 -21.05
C PHE A 546 -7.33 -15.01 -19.77
N ILE A 547 -8.04 -14.64 -18.70
CA ILE A 547 -7.44 -14.34 -17.39
C ILE A 547 -6.71 -15.56 -16.84
N ARG A 548 -7.29 -16.76 -16.97
CA ARG A 548 -6.63 -18.01 -16.56
C ARG A 548 -5.32 -18.25 -17.32
N ARG A 549 -5.32 -18.15 -18.66
CA ARG A 549 -4.09 -18.35 -19.46
C ARG A 549 -3.02 -17.30 -19.14
N TRP A 550 -3.44 -16.05 -18.91
CA TRP A 550 -2.53 -15.01 -18.42
C TRP A 550 -1.89 -15.42 -17.07
N ALA A 551 -2.70 -15.94 -16.13
CA ALA A 551 -2.22 -16.40 -14.83
C ALA A 551 -1.24 -17.57 -14.94
N GLU A 552 -1.46 -18.50 -15.86
CA GLU A 552 -0.56 -19.62 -16.16
C GLU A 552 0.81 -19.12 -16.64
N VAL A 553 0.85 -18.17 -17.59
CA VAL A 553 2.10 -17.56 -18.09
C VAL A 553 2.83 -16.81 -16.97
N VAL A 554 2.09 -16.07 -16.14
CA VAL A 554 2.63 -15.35 -14.99
C VAL A 554 3.26 -16.31 -13.98
N ALA A 555 2.58 -17.42 -13.67
CA ALA A 555 3.09 -18.43 -12.76
C ALA A 555 4.38 -19.06 -13.30
N ASP A 556 4.37 -19.52 -14.56
CA ASP A 556 5.55 -20.11 -15.22
C ASP A 556 6.76 -19.17 -15.22
N ARG A 557 6.56 -17.89 -15.52
CA ARG A 557 7.65 -16.89 -15.52
C ARG A 557 8.15 -16.52 -14.13
N SER A 558 7.43 -16.90 -13.08
CA SER A 558 7.75 -16.65 -11.67
C SER A 558 8.39 -17.85 -10.97
N GLU A 559 8.51 -19.00 -11.63
CA GLU A 559 9.21 -20.18 -11.10
C GLU A 559 10.74 -19.97 -11.10
N ASN A 560 11.21 -19.23 -10.11
CA ASN A 560 12.63 -18.94 -9.87
C ASN A 560 12.88 -18.56 -8.40
N LEU A 561 14.14 -18.40 -7.99
CA LEU A 561 14.55 -18.15 -6.60
C LEU A 561 13.97 -16.88 -5.94
N TRP A 562 13.34 -15.99 -6.71
CA TRP A 562 12.75 -14.74 -6.21
C TRP A 562 11.23 -14.76 -6.20
N ASP A 563 10.60 -15.80 -6.74
CA ASP A 563 9.17 -15.77 -7.10
C ASP A 563 8.82 -14.55 -7.98
N PHE A 564 9.82 -14.01 -8.70
CA PHE A 564 9.71 -12.77 -9.45
C PHE A 564 9.32 -13.06 -10.89
N ARG A 565 8.27 -12.42 -11.37
CA ARG A 565 7.79 -12.64 -12.74
C ARG A 565 8.78 -12.04 -13.73
N ARG A 566 9.50 -12.88 -14.48
CA ARG A 566 10.40 -12.46 -15.56
C ARG A 566 9.62 -11.84 -16.73
N TYR A 567 10.30 -11.02 -17.54
CA TYR A 567 9.72 -10.51 -18.79
C TYR A 567 9.51 -11.65 -19.78
N SER A 568 10.56 -12.42 -20.05
CA SER A 568 10.57 -13.55 -20.96
C SER A 568 11.47 -14.67 -20.42
N ALA A 569 11.62 -15.77 -21.16
CA ALA A 569 12.51 -16.85 -20.78
C ALA A 569 13.99 -16.41 -20.67
N ASP A 570 14.39 -15.44 -21.48
CA ASP A 570 15.76 -14.92 -21.63
C ASP A 570 16.00 -13.57 -20.94
N ARG A 571 14.94 -12.91 -20.43
CA ARG A 571 15.03 -11.56 -19.86
C ARG A 571 14.19 -11.37 -18.60
N TRP A 572 14.76 -10.71 -17.60
CA TRP A 572 14.14 -10.49 -16.29
C TRP A 572 13.33 -9.20 -16.24
N THR A 573 13.94 -8.10 -16.66
CA THR A 573 13.32 -6.77 -16.71
C THR A 573 12.84 -6.46 -18.12
N ILE A 574 12.07 -5.40 -18.28
CA ILE A 574 11.47 -5.04 -19.56
C ILE A 574 12.52 -4.36 -20.46
N PRO A 575 12.41 -4.49 -21.79
CA PRO A 575 13.35 -3.91 -22.75
C PRO A 575 13.15 -2.40 -22.93
N PRO A 576 14.05 -1.72 -23.69
CA PRO A 576 13.83 -0.34 -24.11
C PRO A 576 12.48 -0.15 -24.81
N PHE A 577 11.86 1.01 -24.66
CA PHE A 577 10.47 1.25 -25.09
C PHE A 577 10.25 2.67 -25.61
N THR A 578 9.14 2.87 -26.32
CA THR A 578 8.74 4.15 -26.91
C THR A 578 8.64 5.27 -25.87
N GLY A 579 9.29 6.40 -26.12
CA GLY A 579 9.28 7.56 -25.22
C GLY A 579 10.06 7.38 -23.90
N GLY A 580 10.65 6.21 -23.65
CA GLY A 580 11.69 6.01 -22.63
C GLY A 580 13.08 6.36 -23.18
N GLY A 581 13.98 6.86 -22.33
CA GLY A 581 15.35 7.17 -22.74
C GLY A 581 16.06 5.97 -23.38
N SER A 582 17.10 6.22 -24.19
CA SER A 582 17.85 5.22 -24.98
C SER A 582 18.63 4.17 -24.16
N ALA A 583 18.30 3.99 -22.89
CA ALA A 583 18.95 3.03 -22.00
C ALA A 583 18.55 1.60 -22.37
N SER A 584 19.52 0.69 -22.36
CA SER A 584 19.32 -0.74 -22.61
C SER A 584 18.45 -1.44 -21.56
N ASP A 585 18.43 -0.90 -20.33
CA ASP A 585 17.61 -1.35 -19.19
C ASP A 585 16.99 -0.12 -18.50
N PRO A 586 15.73 0.23 -18.80
CA PRO A 586 15.06 1.39 -18.20
C PRO A 586 14.70 1.25 -16.70
N ASN A 587 14.07 2.27 -16.11
CA ASN A 587 13.64 2.24 -14.70
C ASN A 587 12.24 1.65 -14.48
N GLU A 588 12.24 0.36 -14.16
CA GLU A 588 11.10 -0.58 -14.13
C GLU A 588 10.20 -0.62 -12.91
N THR A 589 10.40 0.25 -11.91
CA THR A 589 9.85 0.01 -10.56
C THR A 589 8.33 -0.09 -10.53
N GLY A 590 7.62 0.62 -11.41
CA GLY A 590 6.14 0.59 -11.48
C GLY A 590 5.57 -0.79 -11.83
N ASN A 591 6.26 -1.59 -12.64
CA ASN A 591 5.83 -2.96 -12.96
C ASN A 591 6.03 -3.94 -11.82
N VAL A 592 6.94 -3.61 -10.91
CA VAL A 592 7.14 -4.41 -9.69
C VAL A 592 6.10 -3.97 -8.65
N ALA A 593 6.03 -2.67 -8.40
CA ALA A 593 5.12 -2.08 -7.41
C ALA A 593 3.65 -2.35 -7.72
N GLY A 594 3.24 -2.26 -9.00
CA GLY A 594 1.84 -2.41 -9.40
C GLY A 594 1.36 -3.84 -9.59
N PHE A 595 2.25 -4.84 -9.61
CA PHE A 595 1.90 -6.20 -10.06
C PHE A 595 0.88 -6.91 -9.15
N ALA A 596 0.81 -6.57 -7.86
CA ALA A 596 -0.19 -7.19 -6.98
C ALA A 596 -1.63 -6.94 -7.47
N ALA A 597 -1.90 -5.79 -8.10
CA ALA A 597 -3.24 -5.47 -8.60
C ALA A 597 -3.78 -6.49 -9.63
N PRO A 598 -3.13 -6.73 -10.79
CA PRO A 598 -3.62 -7.72 -11.76
C PRO A 598 -3.58 -9.15 -11.20
N ALA A 599 -2.58 -9.49 -10.39
CA ALA A 599 -2.49 -10.83 -9.80
C ALA A 599 -3.67 -11.14 -8.87
N LEU A 600 -4.02 -10.19 -7.99
CA LEU A 600 -5.12 -10.37 -7.04
C LEU A 600 -6.49 -10.24 -7.71
N ALA A 601 -6.62 -9.39 -8.73
CA ALA A 601 -7.83 -9.34 -9.56
C ALA A 601 -8.08 -10.68 -10.28
N ALA A 602 -7.03 -11.27 -10.87
CA ALA A 602 -7.11 -12.60 -11.47
C ALA A 602 -7.42 -13.69 -10.42
N ALA A 603 -6.79 -13.62 -9.24
CA ALA A 603 -7.06 -14.57 -8.16
C ALA A 603 -8.54 -14.55 -7.71
N GLN A 604 -9.17 -13.38 -7.64
CA GLN A 604 -10.60 -13.26 -7.34
C GLN A 604 -11.48 -13.92 -8.41
N VAL A 605 -11.16 -13.74 -9.70
CA VAL A 605 -11.87 -14.40 -10.81
C VAL A 605 -11.69 -15.93 -10.79
N LEU A 606 -10.51 -16.40 -10.41
CA LEU A 606 -10.18 -17.82 -10.37
C LEU A 606 -10.81 -18.54 -9.16
N GLY A 607 -11.10 -17.83 -8.06
CA GLY A 607 -11.73 -18.39 -6.87
C GLY A 607 -10.85 -19.45 -6.22
N ASP A 608 -11.35 -20.68 -6.12
CA ASP A 608 -10.68 -21.81 -5.45
C ASP A 608 -9.61 -22.51 -6.31
N ASP A 609 -9.34 -22.03 -7.52
CA ASP A 609 -8.29 -22.61 -8.35
C ASP A 609 -6.91 -22.49 -7.65
N PRO A 610 -6.06 -23.54 -7.63
CA PRO A 610 -4.72 -23.47 -7.05
C PRO A 610 -3.85 -22.35 -7.61
N LEU A 611 -4.07 -21.92 -8.86
CA LEU A 611 -3.40 -20.76 -9.43
C LEU A 611 -3.71 -19.47 -8.67
N ALA A 612 -4.90 -19.31 -8.10
CA ALA A 612 -5.25 -18.14 -7.30
C ALA A 612 -4.33 -18.02 -6.07
N ALA A 613 -4.09 -19.13 -5.37
CA ALA A 613 -3.14 -19.17 -4.25
C ALA A 613 -1.70 -18.86 -4.71
N ARG A 614 -1.28 -19.39 -5.86
CA ARG A 614 0.04 -19.08 -6.43
C ARG A 614 0.17 -17.60 -6.81
N LEU A 615 -0.85 -17.00 -7.41
CA LEU A 615 -0.86 -15.57 -7.73
C LEU A 615 -0.74 -14.68 -6.49
N ARG A 616 -1.44 -15.02 -5.39
CA ARG A 616 -1.28 -14.32 -4.10
C ARG A 616 0.16 -14.36 -3.60
N GLN A 617 0.81 -15.50 -3.70
CA GLN A 617 2.21 -15.65 -3.32
C GLN A 617 3.15 -14.82 -4.22
N ILE A 618 2.94 -14.82 -5.53
CA ILE A 618 3.74 -14.00 -6.47
C ILE A 618 3.49 -12.51 -6.23
N ALA A 619 2.26 -12.10 -5.88
CA ALA A 619 1.93 -10.73 -5.51
C ALA A 619 2.71 -10.29 -4.25
N VAL A 620 2.78 -11.13 -3.22
CA VAL A 620 3.62 -10.89 -2.04
C VAL A 620 5.10 -10.80 -2.43
N ALA A 621 5.59 -11.68 -3.30
CA ALA A 621 6.99 -11.65 -3.72
C ALA A 621 7.40 -10.37 -4.46
N HIS A 622 6.47 -9.74 -5.20
CA HIS A 622 6.74 -8.44 -5.82
C HIS A 622 6.82 -7.31 -4.79
N VAL A 623 6.01 -7.37 -3.72
CA VAL A 623 6.17 -6.49 -2.55
C VAL A 623 7.54 -6.74 -1.90
N ASP A 624 7.89 -8.00 -1.62
CA ASP A 624 9.18 -8.34 -1.01
C ASP A 624 10.35 -7.84 -1.88
N ASN A 625 10.22 -7.89 -3.21
CA ASN A 625 11.20 -7.34 -4.14
C ASN A 625 11.37 -5.83 -3.98
N ILE A 626 10.28 -5.06 -3.85
CA ILE A 626 10.34 -3.62 -3.56
C ILE A 626 11.06 -3.35 -2.24
N PHE A 627 10.86 -4.21 -1.24
CA PHE A 627 11.40 -4.02 0.10
C PHE A 627 12.77 -4.65 0.37
N GLY A 628 13.38 -5.36 -0.60
CA GLY A 628 14.77 -5.81 -0.51
C GLY A 628 15.02 -7.31 -0.70
N ARG A 629 13.98 -8.14 -0.85
CA ARG A 629 14.13 -9.54 -1.29
C ARG A 629 14.37 -9.56 -2.79
N ASN A 630 15.54 -9.08 -3.18
CA ASN A 630 15.94 -8.94 -4.56
C ASN A 630 17.48 -9.06 -4.67
N PRO A 631 18.05 -9.17 -5.89
CA PRO A 631 19.49 -9.40 -6.04
C PRO A 631 20.40 -8.33 -5.44
N THR A 632 19.90 -7.11 -5.19
CA THR A 632 20.68 -6.00 -4.64
C THR A 632 20.50 -5.86 -3.13
N GLY A 633 19.60 -6.61 -2.49
CA GLY A 633 19.34 -6.51 -1.06
C GLY A 633 18.84 -5.13 -0.61
N ARG A 634 18.29 -4.33 -1.54
CA ARG A 634 17.97 -2.91 -1.31
C ARG A 634 16.51 -2.62 -1.60
N HIS A 635 15.94 -1.72 -0.81
CA HIS A 635 14.63 -1.16 -1.05
C HIS A 635 14.63 -0.33 -2.33
N ALA A 636 13.49 -0.27 -3.01
CA ALA A 636 13.25 0.50 -4.23
C ALA A 636 13.25 2.04 -4.04
N ALA A 637 13.68 2.54 -2.89
CA ALA A 637 13.69 3.96 -2.55
C ALA A 637 15.07 4.30 -2.01
N TYR A 638 15.77 5.28 -2.58
CA TYR A 638 17.07 5.72 -2.05
C TYR A 638 16.97 6.13 -0.58
N ARG A 639 15.97 6.96 -0.23
CA ARG A 639 15.74 7.43 1.16
C ARG A 639 14.87 6.48 1.99
N GLY A 640 14.67 5.25 1.53
CA GLY A 640 13.90 4.21 2.23
C GLY A 640 14.25 4.07 3.72
N PRO A 641 15.53 4.14 4.13
CA PRO A 641 15.91 4.01 5.54
C PRO A 641 15.67 5.22 6.44
N THR A 642 15.26 6.37 5.89
CA THR A 642 15.11 7.57 6.70
C THR A 642 13.70 7.65 7.31
N GLU A 643 13.59 7.89 8.62
CA GLU A 643 12.28 8.05 9.26
C GLU A 643 11.45 9.20 8.68
N GLN A 644 12.09 10.24 8.16
CA GLN A 644 11.40 11.39 7.58
C GLN A 644 10.75 11.05 6.23
N TRP A 645 11.46 10.34 5.35
CA TRP A 645 11.08 10.18 3.93
C TRP A 645 10.73 8.76 3.53
N GLY A 646 11.20 7.76 4.28
CA GLY A 646 11.22 6.36 3.89
C GLY A 646 10.15 5.49 4.55
N PHE A 647 10.44 4.20 4.65
CA PHE A 647 9.51 3.19 5.14
C PHE A 647 10.08 2.54 6.40
N GLU A 648 9.21 2.29 7.37
CA GLU A 648 9.61 1.69 8.64
C GLU A 648 10.29 0.31 8.42
N GLY A 649 11.36 0.05 9.18
CA GLY A 649 12.11 -1.21 9.13
C GLY A 649 13.03 -1.36 7.90
N VAL A 650 13.08 -0.40 6.99
CA VAL A 650 14.03 -0.47 5.86
C VAL A 650 15.42 -0.05 6.32
N GLU A 651 16.38 -0.96 6.23
CA GLU A 651 17.79 -0.66 6.59
C GLU A 651 18.59 -0.14 5.38
N ARG A 652 18.25 -0.60 4.17
CA ARG A 652 19.02 -0.31 2.95
C ARG A 652 18.13 0.24 1.85
N GLY A 653 18.41 1.48 1.46
CA GLY A 653 17.80 2.14 0.31
C GLY A 653 18.50 1.81 -1.00
N TRP A 654 17.92 2.30 -2.10
CA TRP A 654 18.53 2.23 -3.43
C TRP A 654 19.91 2.91 -3.46
N TYR A 655 20.73 2.65 -4.48
CA TYR A 655 22.12 3.08 -4.51
C TYR A 655 22.34 4.60 -4.63
N SER A 656 21.49 5.32 -5.35
CA SER A 656 21.63 6.76 -5.58
C SER A 656 20.28 7.44 -5.79
N GLU A 657 20.16 8.68 -5.32
CA GLU A 657 19.02 9.55 -5.62
C GLU A 657 19.24 10.26 -6.95
N PHE A 658 18.24 10.26 -7.82
CA PHE A 658 18.27 11.08 -9.02
C PHE A 658 17.90 12.53 -8.67
N GLN A 659 18.76 13.49 -9.00
CA GLN A 659 18.50 14.92 -8.80
C GLN A 659 17.93 15.54 -10.09
N GLY A 660 16.72 16.10 -10.01
CA GLY A 660 16.08 16.82 -11.12
C GLY A 660 14.94 16.04 -11.76
N GLY A 661 14.89 16.03 -13.09
CA GLY A 661 13.77 15.45 -13.85
C GLY A 661 12.52 16.31 -13.86
N ALA A 662 11.51 15.87 -14.60
CA ALA A 662 10.23 16.58 -14.67
C ALA A 662 9.44 16.44 -13.36
N GLY A 663 9.55 15.28 -12.69
CA GLY A 663 8.86 15.01 -11.43
C GLY A 663 9.46 15.80 -10.25
N ARG A 664 10.77 16.08 -10.29
CA ARG A 664 11.53 16.65 -9.16
C ARG A 664 11.25 15.91 -7.85
N LEU A 665 11.46 14.60 -7.87
CA LEU A 665 11.08 13.71 -6.77
C LEU A 665 12.14 13.56 -5.67
N GLN A 666 13.29 14.22 -5.83
CA GLN A 666 14.31 14.25 -4.79
C GLN A 666 13.71 14.77 -3.47
N GLY A 667 13.92 14.02 -2.38
CA GLY A 667 13.37 14.36 -1.07
C GLY A 667 11.83 14.40 -0.99
N VAL A 668 11.11 13.61 -1.79
CA VAL A 668 9.67 13.38 -1.64
C VAL A 668 9.43 12.19 -0.71
N ARG A 669 8.45 12.28 0.19
CA ARG A 669 8.11 11.18 1.11
C ARG A 669 7.52 10.00 0.33
N GLY A 670 7.92 8.78 0.65
CA GLY A 670 7.37 7.56 0.06
C GLY A 670 7.72 7.32 -1.42
N VAL A 671 8.68 8.08 -1.99
CA VAL A 671 9.08 7.91 -3.39
C VAL A 671 9.62 6.51 -3.66
N LEU A 672 9.21 5.91 -4.78
CA LEU A 672 9.80 4.69 -5.33
C LEU A 672 10.57 5.05 -6.61
N ASP A 673 11.88 4.84 -6.60
CA ASP A 673 12.82 5.38 -7.59
C ASP A 673 13.88 4.39 -8.09
N GLY A 674 13.97 3.20 -7.48
CA GLY A 674 14.97 2.19 -7.79
C GLY A 674 14.39 0.81 -8.02
N SER A 675 15.05 0.00 -8.86
CA SER A 675 14.74 -1.43 -9.01
C SER A 675 15.91 -2.17 -9.65
N PRO A 676 16.14 -3.44 -9.29
CA PRO A 676 17.19 -4.25 -9.91
C PRO A 676 17.00 -4.35 -11.43
N LYS A 677 18.05 -3.97 -12.17
CA LYS A 677 18.15 -4.14 -13.63
C LYS A 677 18.40 -5.58 -14.05
N ASN A 678 18.25 -5.87 -15.35
CA ASN A 678 18.46 -7.21 -15.92
C ASN A 678 19.83 -7.79 -15.54
N ALA A 679 20.88 -6.96 -15.54
CA ALA A 679 22.24 -7.37 -15.20
C ALA A 679 22.45 -7.86 -13.74
N HIS A 680 21.54 -7.53 -12.83
CA HIS A 680 21.57 -8.03 -11.45
C HIS A 680 20.96 -9.42 -11.32
N TYR A 681 20.09 -9.84 -12.25
CA TYR A 681 19.42 -11.11 -12.17
C TYR A 681 20.20 -12.23 -12.89
N PRO A 682 20.07 -13.51 -12.48
CA PRO A 682 19.31 -13.98 -11.32
C PRO A 682 19.91 -13.52 -9.99
N TYR A 683 21.22 -13.39 -9.88
CA TYR A 683 21.86 -12.88 -8.66
C TYR A 683 23.31 -12.46 -8.97
N ASN A 684 23.49 -11.15 -9.20
CA ASN A 684 24.76 -10.50 -9.49
C ASN A 684 24.82 -9.11 -8.80
N PRO A 685 24.86 -9.09 -7.46
CA PRO A 685 24.96 -7.84 -6.69
C PRO A 685 26.19 -6.99 -7.05
N GLY A 686 27.29 -7.64 -7.45
CA GLY A 686 28.51 -6.98 -7.92
C GLY A 686 28.34 -6.13 -9.18
N ALA A 687 27.19 -6.20 -9.88
CA ALA A 687 26.86 -5.21 -10.91
C ALA A 687 26.76 -3.79 -10.31
N GLY A 688 26.41 -3.66 -9.04
CA GLY A 688 26.38 -2.41 -8.31
C GLY A 688 25.30 -1.45 -8.81
N ASN A 689 25.55 -0.15 -8.71
CA ASN A 689 24.60 0.87 -9.17
C ASN A 689 24.59 0.97 -10.69
N VAL A 690 23.75 0.17 -11.35
CA VAL A 690 23.56 0.20 -12.81
C VAL A 690 22.19 0.77 -13.18
N GLY A 691 22.20 1.69 -14.15
CA GLY A 691 21.00 2.26 -14.75
C GLY A 691 20.49 3.54 -14.09
N HIS A 692 19.29 3.94 -14.50
CA HIS A 692 18.64 5.19 -14.08
C HIS A 692 17.79 4.98 -12.82
N SER A 693 17.87 5.92 -11.87
CA SER A 693 17.11 5.91 -10.61
C SER A 693 16.09 7.06 -10.51
N GLU A 694 15.61 7.61 -11.63
CA GLU A 694 14.54 8.60 -11.60
C GLU A 694 13.21 7.93 -11.24
N GLY A 695 12.64 8.32 -10.11
CA GLY A 695 11.26 7.99 -9.77
C GLY A 695 10.26 8.75 -10.65
N TRP A 696 9.07 8.20 -10.81
CA TRP A 696 7.95 8.84 -11.52
C TRP A 696 6.67 8.70 -10.70
N VAL A 697 5.74 9.66 -10.82
CA VAL A 697 4.42 9.58 -10.17
C VAL A 697 3.69 8.30 -10.54
N THR A 698 3.81 7.84 -11.80
CA THR A 698 3.25 6.57 -12.25
C THR A 698 3.73 5.37 -11.40
N VAL A 699 4.97 5.34 -10.92
CA VAL A 699 5.44 4.22 -10.09
C VAL A 699 4.63 4.11 -8.80
N ASN A 700 4.43 5.24 -8.13
CA ASN A 700 3.67 5.31 -6.90
C ASN A 700 2.16 5.16 -7.11
N THR A 701 1.58 5.59 -8.23
CA THR A 701 0.16 5.25 -8.52
C THR A 701 -0.03 3.75 -8.76
N ALA A 702 0.99 3.06 -9.28
CA ALA A 702 0.98 1.60 -9.39
C ALA A 702 0.99 0.97 -7.99
N TRP A 703 1.83 1.49 -7.10
CA TRP A 703 1.87 1.05 -5.71
C TRP A 703 0.54 1.25 -5.00
N ASN A 704 -0.09 2.40 -5.20
CA ASN A 704 -1.42 2.71 -4.68
C ASN A 704 -2.48 1.69 -5.13
N GLU A 705 -2.48 1.34 -6.41
CA GLU A 705 -3.40 0.34 -6.94
C GLU A 705 -3.13 -1.06 -6.35
N ALA A 706 -1.87 -1.46 -6.23
CA ALA A 706 -1.50 -2.70 -5.56
C ALA A 706 -1.99 -2.75 -4.11
N LEU A 707 -1.87 -1.65 -3.37
CA LEU A 707 -2.38 -1.50 -2.00
C LEU A 707 -3.91 -1.62 -1.93
N ALA A 708 -4.64 -1.07 -2.90
CA ALA A 708 -6.10 -1.19 -2.98
C ALA A 708 -6.55 -2.64 -3.19
N TRP A 709 -5.95 -3.34 -4.17
CA TRP A 709 -6.29 -4.74 -4.45
C TRP A 709 -5.85 -5.70 -3.35
N ARG A 710 -4.74 -5.41 -2.67
CA ARG A 710 -4.33 -6.15 -1.46
C ARG A 710 -5.39 -6.03 -0.38
N ALA A 711 -5.92 -4.83 -0.14
CA ALA A 711 -7.02 -4.65 0.80
C ALA A 711 -8.30 -5.39 0.38
N ALA A 712 -8.65 -5.35 -0.90
CA ALA A 712 -9.81 -6.06 -1.41
C ALA A 712 -9.70 -7.60 -1.32
N ASP A 713 -8.48 -8.16 -1.41
CA ASP A 713 -8.23 -9.60 -1.29
C ASP A 713 -8.19 -10.07 0.17
N THR A 714 -7.67 -9.27 1.10
CA THR A 714 -7.62 -9.62 2.52
C THR A 714 -8.93 -9.36 3.26
N THR A 715 -9.77 -8.45 2.75
CA THR A 715 -11.00 -8.05 3.43
C THR A 715 -12.04 -9.16 3.40
N THR A 716 -12.53 -9.56 4.58
CA THR A 716 -13.68 -10.47 4.72
C THR A 716 -14.65 -9.96 5.77
N VAL A 717 -15.95 -10.14 5.53
CA VAL A 717 -17.02 -9.82 6.48
C VAL A 717 -17.82 -11.10 6.70
N ARG A 718 -18.06 -11.46 7.96
CA ARG A 718 -18.87 -12.62 8.34
C ARG A 718 -19.75 -12.25 9.54
N VAL A 719 -21.01 -12.68 9.51
CA VAL A 719 -21.86 -12.70 10.71
C VAL A 719 -21.70 -14.07 11.36
N VAL A 720 -21.42 -14.11 12.65
CA VAL A 720 -21.12 -15.33 13.41
C VAL A 720 -21.95 -15.42 14.69
N ASP A 721 -22.18 -16.64 15.15
CA ASP A 721 -22.76 -16.94 16.46
C ASP A 721 -21.75 -16.77 17.61
N ALA A 722 -22.17 -17.06 18.84
CA ALA A 722 -21.32 -17.02 20.03
C ALA A 722 -20.14 -18.00 20.00
N ALA A 723 -20.22 -19.07 19.19
CA ALA A 723 -19.14 -20.03 18.97
C ALA A 723 -18.19 -19.59 17.84
N GLY A 724 -18.48 -18.49 17.14
CA GLY A 724 -17.69 -18.00 16.00
C GLY A 724 -18.04 -18.68 14.67
N THR A 725 -19.14 -19.44 14.61
CA THR A 725 -19.57 -20.12 13.38
C THR A 725 -20.37 -19.15 12.50
N PRO A 726 -20.09 -19.06 11.19
CA PRO A 726 -20.88 -18.24 10.28
C PRO A 726 -22.36 -18.60 10.32
N VAL A 727 -23.22 -17.61 10.47
CA VAL A 727 -24.67 -17.79 10.46
C VAL A 727 -25.30 -17.09 9.26
N GLN A 728 -26.24 -17.78 8.62
CA GLN A 728 -27.08 -17.21 7.57
C GLN A 728 -28.44 -16.74 8.11
N ARG A 729 -28.78 -17.16 9.33
CA ARG A 729 -30.01 -16.81 10.01
C ARG A 729 -29.73 -16.40 11.44
N ALA A 730 -30.45 -15.39 11.91
CA ALA A 730 -30.37 -14.92 13.29
C ALA A 730 -31.79 -14.69 13.84
N PRO A 731 -32.10 -15.13 15.07
CA PRO A 731 -33.39 -14.90 15.69
C PRO A 731 -33.78 -13.42 15.75
N GLU A 732 -35.04 -13.09 15.50
CA GLU A 732 -35.59 -11.74 15.73
C GLU A 732 -35.29 -11.28 17.17
N GLY A 733 -34.84 -10.03 17.32
CA GLY A 733 -34.52 -9.44 18.62
C GLY A 733 -33.23 -9.94 19.27
N SER A 734 -32.46 -10.81 18.60
CA SER A 734 -31.18 -11.30 19.13
C SER A 734 -29.99 -10.38 18.84
N ARG A 735 -28.87 -10.69 19.47
CA ARG A 735 -27.56 -10.11 19.18
C ARG A 735 -26.69 -11.14 18.48
N ALA A 736 -26.17 -10.79 17.31
CA ALA A 736 -25.14 -11.55 16.62
C ALA A 736 -23.79 -10.82 16.71
N SER A 737 -22.71 -11.47 16.29
CA SER A 737 -21.39 -10.84 16.17
C SER A 737 -20.99 -10.72 14.71
N VAL A 738 -20.35 -9.63 14.33
CA VAL A 738 -19.70 -9.48 13.03
C VAL A 738 -18.21 -9.66 13.23
N ARG A 739 -17.60 -10.53 12.43
CA ARG A 739 -16.15 -10.66 12.29
C ARG A 739 -15.73 -10.02 10.98
N LEU A 740 -14.85 -9.03 11.09
CA LEU A 740 -14.20 -8.35 9.99
C LEU A 740 -12.72 -8.70 9.99
N THR A 741 -12.17 -9.01 8.83
CA THR A 741 -10.73 -8.87 8.56
C THR A 741 -10.58 -7.73 7.56
N ALA A 742 -9.69 -6.79 7.82
CA ALA A 742 -9.37 -5.68 6.92
C ALA A 742 -7.98 -5.14 7.28
N PRO A 743 -7.19 -4.64 6.29
CA PRO A 743 -5.85 -4.16 6.58
C PRO A 743 -5.86 -2.79 7.24
N LEU A 744 -5.89 -2.84 8.55
CA LEU A 744 -5.91 -1.70 9.45
C LEU A 744 -4.69 -1.83 10.38
N ASN A 745 -4.77 -1.43 11.65
CA ASN A 745 -3.65 -1.41 12.58
C ASN A 745 -2.59 -0.34 12.25
N LEU A 746 -3.05 0.86 11.88
CA LEU A 746 -2.15 1.95 11.44
C LEU A 746 -1.31 2.55 12.58
N ASP A 747 -1.73 2.33 13.83
CA ASP A 747 -1.01 2.69 15.04
C ASP A 747 -0.84 1.43 15.92
N PRO A 748 0.35 0.81 15.96
CA PRO A 748 0.56 -0.41 16.74
C PRO A 748 0.46 -0.19 18.26
N ALA A 749 0.41 1.07 18.74
CA ALA A 749 0.25 1.39 20.14
C ALA A 749 -1.22 1.43 20.61
N ALA A 750 -2.19 1.34 19.70
CA ALA A 750 -3.61 1.44 20.00
C ALA A 750 -4.45 0.43 19.22
N LEU A 751 -5.58 0.01 19.79
CA LEU A 751 -6.55 -0.82 19.06
C LEU A 751 -7.26 0.02 18.00
N ASP A 752 -7.22 -0.45 16.77
CA ASP A 752 -7.81 0.22 15.61
C ASP A 752 -9.34 -0.05 15.53
N ARG A 753 -10.04 0.72 14.70
CA ARG A 753 -11.50 0.66 14.50
C ARG A 753 -11.87 0.71 13.03
N ALA A 754 -12.95 0.01 12.70
CA ALA A 754 -13.53 0.00 11.37
C ALA A 754 -15.01 0.38 11.41
N ASP A 755 -15.44 1.21 10.48
CA ASP A 755 -16.86 1.54 10.31
C ASP A 755 -17.50 0.58 9.29
N LEU A 756 -18.35 -0.33 9.79
CA LEU A 756 -19.19 -1.21 8.97
C LEU A 756 -20.47 -0.47 8.56
N GLN A 757 -20.96 -0.75 7.35
CA GLN A 757 -22.30 -0.33 6.91
C GLN A 757 -23.28 -1.47 7.11
N VAL A 758 -24.39 -1.23 7.82
CA VAL A 758 -25.44 -2.21 8.10
C VAL A 758 -26.75 -1.72 7.53
N ARG A 759 -27.42 -2.55 6.72
CA ARG A 759 -28.70 -2.22 6.09
C ARG A 759 -29.73 -3.30 6.40
N VAL A 760 -30.93 -2.90 6.81
CA VAL A 760 -32.09 -3.78 7.00
C VAL A 760 -33.02 -3.62 5.80
N GLY A 761 -33.27 -4.70 5.06
CA GLY A 761 -34.03 -4.67 3.81
C GLY A 761 -33.50 -3.60 2.85
N ASP A 762 -34.39 -2.74 2.37
CA ASP A 762 -34.05 -1.58 1.52
C ASP A 762 -33.93 -0.25 2.28
N GLY A 763 -33.78 -0.32 3.61
CA GLY A 763 -33.58 0.86 4.46
C GLY A 763 -32.27 1.60 4.19
N ALA A 764 -32.10 2.75 4.85
CA ALA A 764 -30.84 3.50 4.80
C ALA A 764 -29.74 2.74 5.57
N PRO A 765 -28.48 2.77 5.09
CA PRO A 765 -27.37 2.15 5.81
C PRO A 765 -27.08 2.89 7.13
N GLN A 766 -26.82 2.11 8.18
CA GLN A 766 -26.42 2.55 9.51
C GLN A 766 -24.94 2.19 9.75
N ARG A 767 -24.20 3.02 10.49
CA ARG A 767 -22.79 2.74 10.81
C ARG A 767 -22.68 1.95 12.11
N VAL A 768 -21.92 0.86 12.08
CA VAL A 768 -21.57 0.07 13.27
C VAL A 768 -20.05 -0.03 13.37
N ALA A 769 -19.49 0.34 14.52
CA ALA A 769 -18.05 0.29 14.73
C ALA A 769 -17.61 -1.13 15.13
N ALA A 770 -16.66 -1.69 14.39
CA ALA A 770 -15.89 -2.86 14.79
C ALA A 770 -14.58 -2.43 15.45
N VAL A 771 -14.17 -3.13 16.50
CA VAL A 771 -12.94 -2.87 17.25
C VAL A 771 -11.97 -4.01 17.04
N GLN A 772 -10.69 -3.70 16.88
CA GLN A 772 -9.63 -4.70 16.74
C GLN A 772 -9.59 -5.63 17.96
N ASP A 773 -9.46 -6.94 17.72
CA ASP A 773 -9.51 -7.94 18.79
C ASP A 773 -8.27 -7.92 19.72
N GLY A 774 -7.16 -7.32 19.28
CA GLY A 774 -5.91 -7.17 20.01
C GLY A 774 -4.85 -6.42 19.20
N ALA A 775 -3.77 -5.94 19.83
CA ALA A 775 -2.79 -5.02 19.23
C ALA A 775 -2.06 -5.54 17.97
N ASN A 776 -2.02 -6.85 17.76
CA ASN A 776 -1.45 -7.50 16.57
C ASN A 776 -2.46 -8.45 15.89
N ALA A 777 -3.75 -8.26 16.14
CA ALA A 777 -4.81 -9.05 15.50
C ALA A 777 -5.17 -8.44 14.14
N THR A 778 -5.43 -9.30 13.15
CA THR A 778 -5.98 -8.94 11.84
C THR A 778 -7.52 -8.90 11.84
N THR A 779 -8.13 -9.29 12.97
CA THR A 779 -9.59 -9.41 13.12
C THR A 779 -10.16 -8.31 13.99
N TYR A 780 -11.39 -7.93 13.64
CA TYR A 780 -12.19 -6.89 14.27
C TYR A 780 -13.57 -7.46 14.57
N THR A 781 -14.11 -7.11 15.73
CA THR A 781 -15.43 -7.56 16.18
C THR A 781 -16.38 -6.39 16.37
N ALA A 782 -17.60 -6.53 15.86
CA ALA A 782 -18.72 -5.65 16.18
C ALA A 782 -19.91 -6.48 16.70
N GLU A 783 -20.70 -5.88 17.58
CA GLU A 783 -22.01 -6.42 17.96
C GLU A 783 -23.06 -6.00 16.92
N LEU A 784 -23.88 -6.95 16.49
CA LEU A 784 -25.03 -6.74 15.61
C LEU A 784 -26.31 -6.95 16.42
N ASP A 785 -26.83 -5.88 17.01
CA ASP A 785 -28.09 -5.88 17.77
C ASP A 785 -29.28 -5.70 16.81
N LEU A 786 -29.93 -6.81 16.45
CA LEU A 786 -31.03 -6.81 15.48
C LEU A 786 -32.26 -6.05 15.98
N ALA A 787 -32.48 -6.04 17.30
CA ALA A 787 -33.57 -5.27 17.91
C ALA A 787 -33.32 -3.77 17.76
N ALA A 788 -32.10 -3.31 18.03
CA ALA A 788 -31.73 -1.90 17.91
C ALA A 788 -31.76 -1.40 16.44
N LEU A 789 -31.49 -2.30 15.49
CA LEU A 789 -31.61 -2.02 14.06
C LEU A 789 -33.08 -1.97 13.58
N GLY A 790 -34.03 -2.41 14.41
CA GLY A 790 -35.44 -2.52 14.05
C GLY A 790 -35.75 -3.63 13.04
N ALA A 791 -34.88 -4.63 12.94
CA ALA A 791 -35.03 -5.74 12.01
C ALA A 791 -36.08 -6.74 12.52
N ARG A 792 -37.01 -7.12 11.64
CA ARG A 792 -38.17 -7.96 11.93
C ARG A 792 -38.06 -9.30 11.20
N LEU A 793 -38.90 -10.26 11.60
CA LEU A 793 -39.01 -11.54 10.90
C LEU A 793 -39.10 -11.37 9.37
N GLY A 794 -38.29 -12.14 8.64
CA GLY A 794 -38.19 -12.08 7.18
C GLY A 794 -37.27 -10.98 6.64
N ASP A 795 -36.87 -9.99 7.46
CA ASP A 795 -35.94 -8.96 7.02
C ASP A 795 -34.57 -9.57 6.70
N THR A 796 -33.93 -9.00 5.69
CA THR A 796 -32.55 -9.30 5.33
C THR A 796 -31.64 -8.22 5.88
N VAL A 797 -30.68 -8.57 6.73
CA VAL A 797 -29.67 -7.64 7.26
C VAL A 797 -28.35 -7.85 6.53
N THR A 798 -27.93 -6.85 5.77
CA THR A 798 -26.65 -6.84 5.06
C THR A 798 -25.64 -6.01 5.84
N VAL A 799 -24.52 -6.63 6.20
CA VAL A 799 -23.36 -5.97 6.81
C VAL A 799 -22.25 -5.91 5.78
N SER A 800 -21.68 -4.74 5.52
CA SER A 800 -20.61 -4.58 4.53
C SER A 800 -19.46 -3.70 5.00
N TYR A 801 -18.28 -3.98 4.47
CA TYR A 801 -17.07 -3.17 4.61
C TYR A 801 -16.45 -2.93 3.23
N GLY A 802 -15.78 -1.78 3.06
CA GLY A 802 -15.40 -1.29 1.75
C GLY A 802 -16.58 -0.67 1.01
N LEU A 803 -16.29 -0.08 -0.15
CA LEU A 803 -17.23 0.76 -0.90
C LEU A 803 -17.17 0.42 -2.39
N GLY A 804 -18.24 0.74 -3.11
CA GLY A 804 -18.32 0.46 -4.56
C GLY A 804 -18.05 -1.01 -4.87
N TYR A 805 -17.29 -1.24 -5.94
CA TYR A 805 -16.96 -2.59 -6.41
C TYR A 805 -16.00 -3.37 -5.48
N PHE A 806 -15.35 -2.69 -4.52
CA PHE A 806 -14.52 -3.35 -3.52
C PHE A 806 -15.29 -3.77 -2.26
N SER A 807 -16.56 -3.40 -2.15
CA SER A 807 -17.38 -3.77 -1.00
C SER A 807 -17.43 -5.30 -0.82
N ARG A 808 -17.33 -5.73 0.43
CA ARG A 808 -17.50 -7.11 0.88
C ARG A 808 -18.66 -7.11 1.85
N ALA A 809 -19.61 -8.01 1.64
CA ALA A 809 -20.82 -8.07 2.45
C ALA A 809 -21.09 -9.48 2.95
N ALA A 810 -21.67 -9.56 4.15
CA ALA A 810 -22.35 -10.73 4.66
C ALA A 810 -23.82 -10.38 4.86
N THR A 811 -24.68 -11.36 4.60
CA THR A 811 -26.13 -11.21 4.74
C THR A 811 -26.64 -12.25 5.72
N VAL A 812 -27.52 -11.82 6.62
CA VAL A 812 -28.25 -12.68 7.54
C VAL A 812 -29.74 -12.41 7.42
N THR A 813 -30.55 -13.46 7.34
CA THR A 813 -32.02 -13.35 7.39
C THR A 813 -32.46 -13.37 8.85
N VAL A 814 -33.33 -12.43 9.22
CA VAL A 814 -33.98 -12.44 10.52
C VAL A 814 -35.04 -13.53 10.50
N ALA A 815 -34.80 -14.58 11.27
CA ALA A 815 -35.67 -15.75 11.34
C ALA A 815 -36.49 -15.71 12.62
N ALA A 816 -37.57 -16.49 12.63
CA ALA A 816 -38.41 -16.61 13.82
C ALA A 816 -37.53 -17.09 14.98
N PRO A 817 -37.69 -16.52 16.19
CA PRO A 817 -36.91 -16.97 17.31
C PRO A 817 -37.16 -18.46 17.52
N LEU A 818 -36.08 -19.25 17.50
CA LEU A 818 -36.17 -20.65 17.89
C LEU A 818 -36.78 -20.69 19.28
N CYS A 819 -37.66 -21.65 19.53
CA CYS A 819 -38.24 -21.90 20.85
C CYS A 819 -37.17 -22.10 21.93
N ALA A 820 -35.94 -22.40 21.51
CA ALA A 820 -34.74 -22.35 22.32
C ALA A 820 -34.48 -20.93 22.88
N GLY A 821 -34.93 -20.68 24.10
CA GLY A 821 -34.59 -19.46 24.87
C GLY A 821 -35.71 -18.91 25.74
N ARG A 822 -36.95 -19.37 25.58
CA ARG A 822 -38.09 -19.06 26.48
C ARG A 822 -38.45 -20.32 27.27
N GLU A 823 -38.63 -20.21 28.59
CA GLU A 823 -39.12 -21.34 29.40
C GLU A 823 -40.58 -21.62 29.02
N PRO A 824 -40.91 -22.83 28.52
CA PRO A 824 -42.27 -23.14 28.12
C PRO A 824 -43.19 -23.26 29.34
N THR A 825 -44.38 -22.67 29.26
CA THR A 825 -45.45 -22.82 30.25
C THR A 825 -46.12 -24.19 30.12
N ILE A 826 -46.12 -24.76 28.91
CA ILE A 826 -46.69 -26.08 28.61
C ILE A 826 -45.68 -26.85 27.75
N VAL A 827 -45.40 -28.10 28.15
CA VAL A 827 -44.40 -28.96 27.50
C VAL A 827 -44.99 -30.34 27.24
N GLY A 828 -44.95 -30.77 25.98
CA GLY A 828 -45.29 -32.12 25.54
C GLY A 828 -44.17 -33.14 25.75
N THR A 829 -44.31 -34.26 25.06
CA THR A 829 -43.48 -35.46 25.09
C THR A 829 -42.88 -35.73 23.72
N ASP A 830 -42.18 -36.85 23.53
CA ASP A 830 -41.69 -37.26 22.20
C ASP A 830 -42.73 -38.13 21.45
N ASP A 831 -43.97 -38.18 21.95
CA ASP A 831 -45.13 -38.86 21.37
C ASP A 831 -46.21 -37.83 21.00
N ALA A 832 -47.16 -38.21 20.13
CA ALA A 832 -48.26 -37.34 19.70
C ALA A 832 -49.12 -36.80 20.86
N ASP A 833 -49.10 -35.49 21.07
CA ASP A 833 -49.78 -34.78 22.15
C ASP A 833 -50.94 -33.91 21.67
N ARG A 834 -51.79 -33.52 22.63
CA ARG A 834 -52.80 -32.47 22.44
C ARG A 834 -52.63 -31.41 23.53
N LEU A 835 -52.07 -30.28 23.14
CA LEU A 835 -51.70 -29.20 24.04
C LEU A 835 -52.65 -28.01 23.82
N VAL A 836 -53.16 -27.44 24.91
CA VAL A 836 -54.09 -26.31 24.86
C VAL A 836 -53.62 -25.25 25.85
N GLY A 837 -53.41 -24.03 25.35
CA GLY A 837 -53.05 -22.85 26.12
C GLY A 837 -54.23 -22.25 26.89
N THR A 838 -54.07 -20.98 27.24
CA THR A 838 -55.00 -20.19 28.04
C THR A 838 -55.47 -18.97 27.26
N THR A 839 -56.23 -18.08 27.89
CA THR A 839 -56.62 -16.80 27.27
C THR A 839 -55.60 -15.68 27.52
N GLY A 840 -54.39 -16.00 27.96
CA GLY A 840 -53.26 -15.08 28.07
C GLY A 840 -52.04 -15.64 27.33
N ALA A 841 -50.96 -14.86 27.27
CA ALA A 841 -49.75 -15.24 26.54
C ALA A 841 -49.10 -16.52 27.10
N ASP A 842 -49.03 -17.56 26.26
CA ASP A 842 -48.44 -18.86 26.57
C ASP A 842 -47.18 -19.16 25.76
N VAL A 843 -46.33 -20.05 26.28
CA VAL A 843 -45.21 -20.63 25.54
C VAL A 843 -45.37 -22.14 25.56
N ILE A 844 -45.75 -22.73 24.42
CA ILE A 844 -46.10 -24.15 24.30
C ILE A 844 -45.10 -24.86 23.38
N ALA A 845 -44.53 -25.96 23.86
CA ALA A 845 -43.61 -26.79 23.08
C ALA A 845 -44.11 -28.24 23.00
N GLY A 846 -44.40 -28.74 21.79
CA GLY A 846 -44.81 -30.11 21.49
C GLY A 846 -43.67 -31.10 21.68
N ARG A 847 -42.53 -30.83 21.04
CA ARG A 847 -41.26 -31.59 21.01
C ARG A 847 -41.19 -32.61 19.88
N GLY A 848 -41.69 -33.82 20.05
CA GLY A 848 -41.59 -34.87 19.05
C GLY A 848 -42.91 -35.62 18.95
N GLY A 849 -43.22 -36.15 17.77
CA GLY A 849 -44.51 -36.77 17.50
C GLY A 849 -45.44 -35.81 16.75
N ASP A 850 -46.60 -36.32 16.30
CA ASP A 850 -47.57 -35.53 15.53
C ASP A 850 -48.52 -34.78 16.49
N ASP A 851 -48.20 -33.54 16.82
CA ASP A 851 -48.85 -32.78 17.88
C ASP A 851 -50.04 -31.94 17.39
N VAL A 852 -50.99 -31.69 18.29
CA VAL A 852 -52.05 -30.70 18.09
C VAL A 852 -51.94 -29.64 19.17
N ILE A 853 -51.55 -28.44 18.79
CA ILE A 853 -51.30 -27.32 19.71
C ILE A 853 -52.31 -26.19 19.43
N VAL A 854 -53.02 -25.74 20.46
CA VAL A 854 -53.99 -24.64 20.37
C VAL A 854 -53.66 -23.58 21.41
N GLY A 855 -53.26 -22.37 20.99
CA GLY A 855 -52.89 -21.25 21.88
C GLY A 855 -54.08 -20.66 22.62
N LEU A 856 -55.23 -20.55 21.94
CA LEU A 856 -56.46 -19.88 22.36
C LEU A 856 -56.39 -18.36 22.23
N GLY A 857 -55.95 -17.59 23.21
CA GLY A 857 -55.91 -16.13 23.03
C GLY A 857 -54.82 -15.48 23.85
N GLY A 858 -54.30 -14.36 23.36
CA GLY A 858 -53.06 -13.77 23.87
C GLY A 858 -51.92 -13.92 22.86
N ASP A 859 -50.78 -13.30 23.16
CA ASP A 859 -49.62 -13.29 22.26
C ASP A 859 -48.78 -14.56 22.53
N ASP A 860 -49.17 -15.66 21.89
CA ASP A 860 -48.62 -16.99 22.17
C ASP A 860 -47.33 -17.29 21.40
N VAL A 861 -46.49 -18.17 21.96
CA VAL A 861 -45.40 -18.84 21.22
C VAL A 861 -45.68 -20.33 21.16
N LEU A 862 -46.02 -20.84 19.98
CA LEU A 862 -46.34 -22.25 19.75
C LEU A 862 -45.24 -22.93 18.93
N CYS A 863 -44.76 -24.06 19.41
CA CYS A 863 -43.69 -24.81 18.79
C CYS A 863 -44.12 -26.27 18.63
N GLY A 864 -44.33 -26.74 17.39
CA GLY A 864 -44.66 -28.13 17.09
C GLY A 864 -43.51 -29.04 17.50
N GLY A 865 -42.38 -28.88 16.81
CA GLY A 865 -41.21 -29.73 17.04
C GLY A 865 -41.03 -30.67 15.87
N ALA A 866 -40.62 -31.91 16.11
CA ALA A 866 -40.42 -32.89 15.05
C ALA A 866 -41.67 -33.77 14.88
N GLY A 867 -42.32 -33.73 13.72
CA GLY A 867 -43.55 -34.48 13.47
C GLY A 867 -44.42 -33.81 12.43
N ALA A 868 -45.61 -34.34 12.18
CA ALA A 868 -46.63 -33.67 11.39
C ALA A 868 -47.60 -32.93 12.33
N ASP A 869 -47.26 -31.69 12.66
CA ASP A 869 -47.90 -30.92 13.72
C ASP A 869 -49.06 -30.07 13.20
N ARG A 870 -50.00 -29.74 14.09
CA ARG A 870 -51.12 -28.83 13.83
C ARG A 870 -51.16 -27.74 14.89
N LEU A 871 -50.76 -26.53 14.51
CA LEU A 871 -50.70 -25.37 15.38
C LEU A 871 -51.84 -24.40 15.05
N VAL A 872 -52.57 -23.94 16.07
CA VAL A 872 -53.61 -22.92 15.96
C VAL A 872 -53.38 -21.86 17.03
N GLY A 873 -53.02 -20.64 16.65
CA GLY A 873 -52.72 -19.55 17.57
C GLY A 873 -53.98 -19.07 18.29
N GLY A 874 -54.96 -18.59 17.54
CA GLY A 874 -56.15 -17.93 18.06
C GLY A 874 -55.97 -16.41 18.13
N PRO A 875 -56.84 -15.64 18.81
CA PRO A 875 -56.72 -14.18 18.81
C PRO A 875 -55.52 -13.64 19.60
N GLY A 876 -54.71 -12.78 18.98
CA GLY A 876 -53.51 -12.18 19.57
C GLY A 876 -52.35 -12.14 18.56
N ASP A 877 -51.24 -11.49 18.90
CA ASP A 877 -50.07 -11.44 18.01
C ASP A 877 -49.13 -12.62 18.33
N GLY A 878 -49.32 -13.76 17.66
CA GLY A 878 -48.63 -15.01 17.96
C GLY A 878 -47.33 -15.24 17.18
N ILE A 879 -46.48 -16.13 17.70
CA ILE A 879 -45.32 -16.73 17.01
C ILE A 879 -45.54 -18.24 16.93
N LEU A 880 -45.75 -18.78 15.73
CA LEU A 880 -46.03 -20.21 15.54
C LEU A 880 -44.95 -20.83 14.66
N LEU A 881 -44.31 -21.89 15.16
CA LEU A 881 -43.24 -22.63 14.50
C LEU A 881 -43.67 -24.09 14.35
N GLY A 882 -43.89 -24.56 13.12
CA GLY A 882 -44.19 -25.97 12.83
C GLY A 882 -43.01 -26.85 13.26
N GLY A 883 -41.90 -26.78 12.52
CA GLY A 883 -40.67 -27.50 12.83
C GLY A 883 -40.31 -28.46 11.70
N PRO A 884 -39.54 -29.54 11.96
CA PRO A 884 -39.31 -30.57 10.95
C PRO A 884 -40.53 -31.50 10.78
N GLY A 885 -40.95 -31.71 9.54
CA GLY A 885 -42.10 -32.54 9.16
C GLY A 885 -43.24 -31.71 8.53
N PRO A 886 -44.23 -32.36 7.89
CA PRO A 886 -45.28 -31.65 7.15
C PRO A 886 -46.36 -31.09 8.08
N ASP A 887 -46.29 -29.79 8.34
CA ASP A 887 -47.07 -29.12 9.38
C ASP A 887 -48.30 -28.36 8.86
N VAL A 888 -49.24 -28.07 9.75
CA VAL A 888 -50.36 -27.16 9.53
C VAL A 888 -50.32 -26.06 10.57
N VAL A 889 -50.00 -24.84 10.15
CA VAL A 889 -49.84 -23.68 11.04
C VAL A 889 -50.92 -22.64 10.72
N VAL A 890 -51.76 -22.30 11.69
CA VAL A 890 -52.84 -21.32 11.54
C VAL A 890 -52.71 -20.25 12.61
N GLY A 891 -52.43 -19.00 12.22
CA GLY A 891 -52.25 -17.88 13.16
C GLY A 891 -53.56 -17.55 13.87
N GLY A 892 -54.50 -16.95 13.16
CA GLY A 892 -55.78 -16.51 13.73
C GLY A 892 -55.99 -15.01 13.50
N PRO A 893 -56.84 -14.35 14.30
CA PRO A 893 -56.93 -12.89 14.27
C PRO A 893 -55.79 -12.23 15.07
N GLY A 894 -55.03 -11.33 14.47
CA GLY A 894 -53.86 -10.67 15.07
C GLY A 894 -52.77 -10.48 14.02
N ASP A 895 -51.70 -9.77 14.36
CA ASP A 895 -50.52 -9.67 13.49
C ASP A 895 -49.57 -10.82 13.81
N ASP A 896 -49.74 -11.96 13.14
CA ASP A 896 -49.03 -13.20 13.48
C ASP A 896 -47.69 -13.37 12.76
N ARG A 897 -46.78 -14.12 13.38
CA ARG A 897 -45.49 -14.56 12.83
C ARG A 897 -45.48 -16.08 12.68
N LEU A 898 -45.58 -16.58 11.46
CA LEU A 898 -45.75 -18.00 11.18
C LEU A 898 -44.55 -18.57 10.42
N HIS A 899 -43.98 -19.67 10.91
CA HIS A 899 -42.91 -20.40 10.26
C HIS A 899 -43.32 -21.85 10.05
N GLY A 900 -43.44 -22.27 8.79
CA GLY A 900 -43.84 -23.63 8.44
C GLY A 900 -42.78 -24.66 8.83
N GLY A 901 -41.52 -24.38 8.51
CA GLY A 901 -40.45 -25.38 8.54
C GLY A 901 -39.88 -25.61 7.15
N ALA A 902 -39.05 -26.66 7.03
CA ALA A 902 -38.32 -27.01 5.81
C ALA A 902 -39.08 -27.99 4.88
N ASP A 903 -40.26 -28.43 5.30
CA ASP A 903 -41.04 -29.50 4.67
C ASP A 903 -42.29 -28.92 3.97
N ARG A 904 -43.24 -29.78 3.61
CA ARG A 904 -44.45 -29.37 2.89
C ARG A 904 -45.53 -28.94 3.89
N ASP A 905 -45.51 -27.66 4.23
CA ASP A 905 -46.37 -27.10 5.26
C ASP A 905 -47.56 -26.33 4.69
N VAL A 906 -48.66 -26.33 5.43
CA VAL A 906 -49.84 -25.49 5.16
C VAL A 906 -49.87 -24.38 6.19
N VAL A 907 -49.47 -23.17 5.79
CA VAL A 907 -49.44 -22.00 6.68
C VAL A 907 -50.53 -21.01 6.29
N VAL A 908 -51.36 -20.61 7.26
CA VAL A 908 -52.47 -19.68 7.08
C VAL A 908 -52.39 -18.59 8.14
N GLY A 909 -52.11 -17.35 7.72
CA GLY A 909 -52.06 -16.15 8.57
C GLY A 909 -53.34 -15.97 9.39
N GLY A 910 -54.44 -15.72 8.69
CA GLY A 910 -55.73 -15.43 9.31
C GLY A 910 -56.12 -13.99 9.06
N GLY A 911 -56.46 -13.24 10.11
CA GLY A 911 -56.91 -11.87 9.98
C GLY A 911 -55.96 -10.90 10.68
N GLY A 912 -55.29 -10.04 9.93
CA GLY A 912 -54.32 -9.08 10.46
C GLY A 912 -53.21 -8.89 9.44
N THR A 913 -52.06 -8.38 9.86
CA THR A 913 -50.86 -8.23 9.04
C THR A 913 -49.86 -9.31 9.42
N ASP A 914 -49.96 -10.46 8.77
CA ASP A 914 -49.16 -11.63 9.10
C ASP A 914 -47.82 -11.66 8.33
N VAL A 915 -46.80 -12.21 8.97
CA VAL A 915 -45.50 -12.53 8.36
C VAL A 915 -45.37 -14.05 8.30
N ILE A 916 -45.23 -14.60 7.08
CA ILE A 916 -45.14 -16.05 6.85
C ILE A 916 -43.77 -16.38 6.24
N GLU A 917 -43.05 -17.33 6.85
CA GLU A 917 -41.79 -17.90 6.36
C GLU A 917 -41.97 -19.42 6.10
N GLN A 918 -41.60 -19.89 4.91
CA GLN A 918 -41.61 -21.31 4.53
C GLN A 918 -40.30 -21.66 3.81
N ASP A 919 -39.69 -22.79 4.16
CA ASP A 919 -38.39 -23.22 3.64
C ASP A 919 -38.50 -24.51 2.82
N GLY A 920 -39.36 -24.56 1.80
CA GLY A 920 -39.61 -25.76 1.01
C GLY A 920 -39.57 -25.56 -0.52
N PRO A 921 -39.50 -26.64 -1.32
CA PRO A 921 -39.43 -26.59 -2.80
C PRO A 921 -40.70 -26.05 -3.49
N ASP A 922 -41.76 -25.74 -2.72
CA ASP A 922 -43.01 -25.15 -3.20
C ASP A 922 -43.34 -23.82 -2.47
N ALA A 923 -42.33 -23.10 -1.95
CA ALA A 923 -42.48 -21.76 -1.35
C ALA A 923 -42.97 -20.69 -2.33
#